data_AF-A0A7L4X7G4-F1
#
_entry.id   AF-A0A7L4X7G4-F1
#
_cell.length_a   1.000
_cell.length_b   1.000
_cell.length_c   1.000
_cell.angle_alpha   90.00
_cell.angle_beta   90.00
_cell.angle_gamma   90.00
#
_symmetry.space_group_name_H-M   'P 1'
#
loop_
_entity.id
_entity.type
_entity.pdbx_description
1 polymer ?
#
loop_
_entity_poly.entity_id
_entity_poly.type
_entity_poly.pdbx_seq_one_letter_code
_entity_poly.pdbx_strand_id
1 'polypeptide(L)'
;SSKEKIELSETKDITDAQISIAWRGDCELFAISFLGHSGRMFKVYSKEGVLQFTSEKLNGLESPMSWRPSGMWIAIPQLMENKYAIALFEKNGLRHREVVLPFSRDNEYVKSVQWSNDSEILLVHTINQSENNLQNLYLYTICNYHWYLKQFLKFETAVATYQWDCLLSGGKILRVILSDGTFLTYKWEFGINRSLGNDQNDESNVAVIDGKNILLTNFRGTVIPPPMYGLKLTAETNINQVGFLRTEASGEDSNKLFTLDAQNNLKMFQLVYTESNVRRLQSAEVIGQFKVDSDCSGKLPLEYCHWKWIASDLFVCCQYLPDKSSLKLLRICENNLQIEETIEMPGLIGYLTVSKNEIVYQIISDGIHSISIRNNKFIANDGELYSLPDCLEKIEAVEIENRLNVFSLRAKELCCNANKIATGVTSFYITNKYLMYTTIAQLHFMKLNNQMKQIICERRLERGSKLVTVVPDDSKTILQLPRGNLEALHPRVLVLDIIAKLLQNKKYRTAFDILRKQRINLNLLVDHNPDDFLADINIFIDQIDNIQWLNLFLSDLQNKDVTQTMYSSNYEERKPTPTNPGEYNVDNKINSICDSMIAAFEAKNNIKYLLPIITCHVKMGNMERALQIIWLRKQKENPISSNGTDAQSAEVSSDDALKYLLYLVDVNELYNVALGLYDFGLVLF
;
A
#
# COMPACT_ATOMS: atom_id res chain seq x y z
N SER A 1 -31.51 21.55 -23.95
CA SER A 1 -32.17 21.97 -25.21
C SER A 1 -31.03 22.13 -26.21
N SER A 2 -30.67 21.10 -26.95
CA SER A 2 -31.39 20.57 -28.12
C SER A 2 -31.33 19.04 -28.14
N LYS A 3 -32.51 18.39 -28.25
CA LYS A 3 -32.61 16.96 -28.56
C LYS A 3 -32.35 16.82 -30.07
N GLU A 4 -31.15 16.40 -30.45
CA GLU A 4 -30.96 15.84 -31.79
C GLU A 4 -31.83 14.59 -31.90
N LYS A 5 -32.74 14.60 -32.87
CA LYS A 5 -33.46 13.40 -33.30
C LYS A 5 -32.41 12.44 -33.86
N ILE A 6 -32.09 11.41 -33.11
CA ILE A 6 -31.38 10.24 -33.63
C ILE A 6 -32.31 9.61 -34.68
N GLU A 7 -31.97 9.74 -35.95
CA GLU A 7 -32.60 8.98 -37.02
C GLU A 7 -32.30 7.50 -36.77
N LEU A 8 -33.35 6.71 -36.58
CA LEU A 8 -33.28 5.27 -36.42
C LEU A 8 -32.81 4.66 -37.73
N SER A 9 -31.54 4.24 -37.79
CA SER A 9 -31.06 3.37 -38.86
C SER A 9 -31.72 2.01 -38.73
N GLU A 10 -32.80 1.81 -39.50
CA GLU A 10 -33.34 0.49 -39.81
C GLU A 10 -32.22 -0.32 -40.47
N THR A 11 -31.65 -1.36 -39.81
CA THR A 11 -31.18 -2.62 -40.45
C THR A 11 -30.33 -3.60 -39.61
N LYS A 12 -30.12 -3.45 -38.29
CA LYS A 12 -29.38 -4.49 -37.52
C LYS A 12 -29.97 -4.99 -36.19
N ASP A 13 -31.08 -4.43 -35.71
CA ASP A 13 -31.61 -4.70 -34.35
C ASP A 13 -32.61 -5.88 -34.23
N ILE A 14 -32.83 -6.69 -35.27
CA ILE A 14 -34.11 -7.43 -35.43
C ILE A 14 -34.05 -8.95 -35.13
N THR A 15 -32.90 -9.59 -34.90
CA THR A 15 -32.86 -11.07 -35.00
C THR A 15 -33.08 -11.87 -33.71
N ASP A 16 -32.86 -11.30 -32.52
CA ASP A 16 -33.00 -12.05 -31.27
C ASP A 16 -34.29 -11.65 -30.52
N ALA A 17 -35.28 -12.55 -30.49
CA ALA A 17 -36.54 -12.38 -29.79
C ALA A 17 -36.51 -12.87 -28.33
N GLN A 18 -35.35 -13.31 -27.83
CA GLN A 18 -35.22 -13.84 -26.47
C GLN A 18 -35.55 -12.76 -25.42
N ILE A 19 -36.38 -13.15 -24.45
CA ILE A 19 -36.71 -12.32 -23.29
C ILE A 19 -35.72 -12.66 -22.18
N SER A 20 -35.12 -11.64 -21.56
CA SER A 20 -34.26 -11.82 -20.39
C SER A 20 -34.84 -11.10 -19.18
N ILE A 21 -34.68 -11.72 -18.01
CA ILE A 21 -35.21 -11.23 -16.74
C ILE A 21 -34.05 -11.14 -15.75
N ALA A 22 -33.95 -10.01 -15.05
CA ALA A 22 -32.93 -9.80 -14.02
C ALA A 22 -33.56 -9.21 -12.77
N TRP A 23 -33.30 -9.83 -11.62
CA TRP A 23 -33.78 -9.39 -10.31
C TRP A 23 -32.76 -8.50 -9.62
N ARG A 24 -33.24 -7.50 -8.88
CA ARG A 24 -32.42 -6.81 -7.87
C ARG A 24 -32.15 -7.76 -6.71
N GLY A 25 -31.02 -7.59 -6.02
CA GLY A 25 -30.57 -8.54 -4.99
C GLY A 25 -31.53 -8.72 -3.79
N ASP A 26 -32.36 -7.72 -3.49
CA ASP A 26 -33.39 -7.77 -2.44
C ASP A 26 -34.77 -8.21 -2.97
N CYS A 27 -34.86 -8.55 -4.26
CA CYS A 27 -36.07 -8.98 -4.96
C CYS A 27 -37.24 -7.97 -4.92
N GLU A 28 -37.05 -6.71 -4.56
CA GLU A 28 -38.14 -5.72 -4.61
C GLU A 28 -38.49 -5.27 -6.03
N LEU A 29 -37.51 -5.30 -6.93
CA LEU A 29 -37.63 -4.91 -8.33
C LEU A 29 -37.05 -5.99 -9.25
N PHE A 30 -37.59 -6.08 -10.45
CA PHE A 30 -37.01 -6.85 -11.54
C PHE A 30 -37.14 -6.13 -12.89
N ALA A 31 -36.20 -6.37 -13.78
CA ALA A 31 -36.19 -5.84 -15.13
C ALA A 31 -36.52 -6.96 -16.12
N ILE A 32 -37.30 -6.64 -17.17
CA ILE A 32 -37.58 -7.50 -18.31
C ILE A 32 -37.07 -6.80 -19.58
N SER A 33 -36.12 -7.41 -20.29
CA SER A 33 -35.64 -6.98 -21.60
C SER A 33 -36.32 -7.79 -22.69
N PHE A 34 -36.86 -7.11 -23.70
CA PHE A 34 -37.63 -7.71 -24.78
C PHE A 34 -37.48 -6.91 -26.08
N LEU A 35 -37.74 -7.55 -27.22
CA LEU A 35 -37.73 -6.91 -28.53
C LEU A 35 -39.05 -6.14 -28.74
N GLY A 36 -38.97 -4.82 -28.88
CA GLY A 36 -40.11 -3.94 -29.17
C GLY A 36 -40.18 -3.54 -30.65
N HIS A 37 -41.20 -2.75 -31.01
CA HIS A 37 -41.38 -2.26 -32.39
C HIS A 37 -40.27 -1.32 -32.88
N SER A 38 -39.54 -0.68 -31.97
CA SER A 38 -38.49 0.31 -32.27
C SER A 38 -37.09 -0.18 -31.91
N GLY A 39 -36.90 -1.50 -31.80
CA GLY A 39 -35.68 -2.12 -31.27
C GLY A 39 -35.86 -2.70 -29.86
N ARG A 40 -34.79 -3.27 -29.30
CA ARG A 40 -34.80 -3.88 -27.97
C ARG A 40 -34.84 -2.82 -26.88
N MET A 41 -35.65 -3.07 -25.84
CA MET A 41 -35.80 -2.20 -24.68
C MET A 41 -36.05 -3.02 -23.43
N PHE A 42 -35.96 -2.40 -22.26
CA PHE A 42 -36.33 -3.05 -21.00
C PHE A 42 -37.31 -2.22 -20.17
N LYS A 43 -38.08 -2.92 -19.34
CA LYS A 43 -39.01 -2.32 -18.37
C LYS A 43 -38.71 -2.85 -16.98
N VAL A 44 -38.85 -1.99 -15.98
CA VAL A 44 -38.64 -2.32 -14.57
C VAL A 44 -39.98 -2.39 -13.87
N TYR A 45 -40.21 -3.49 -13.15
CA TYR A 45 -41.42 -3.77 -12.41
C TYR A 45 -41.10 -3.94 -10.93
N SER A 46 -42.10 -3.64 -10.09
CA SER A 46 -42.12 -4.05 -8.67
C SER A 46 -42.36 -5.56 -8.54
N LYS A 47 -42.07 -6.14 -7.37
CA LYS A 47 -42.39 -7.54 -7.06
C LYS A 47 -43.87 -7.91 -7.25
N GLU A 48 -44.78 -6.94 -7.17
CA GLU A 48 -46.21 -7.10 -7.46
C GLU A 48 -46.56 -7.06 -8.96
N GLY A 49 -45.57 -6.86 -9.84
CA GLY A 49 -45.76 -6.76 -11.29
C GLY A 49 -46.23 -5.37 -11.78
N VAL A 50 -46.25 -4.36 -10.90
CA VAL A 50 -46.59 -2.98 -11.30
C VAL A 50 -45.40 -2.35 -12.00
N LEU A 51 -45.63 -1.83 -13.21
CA LEU A 51 -44.62 -1.10 -14.00
C LEU A 51 -44.15 0.14 -13.25
N GLN A 52 -42.83 0.24 -13.06
CA GLN A 52 -42.19 1.38 -12.39
C GLN A 52 -41.50 2.29 -13.41
N PHE A 53 -40.65 1.71 -14.26
CA PHE A 53 -39.83 2.47 -15.21
C PHE A 53 -39.75 1.80 -16.57
N THR A 54 -39.45 2.58 -17.59
CA THR A 54 -39.22 2.12 -18.97
C THR A 54 -37.88 2.67 -19.44
N SER A 55 -37.06 1.83 -20.06
CA SER A 55 -35.75 2.24 -20.57
C SER A 55 -35.88 3.32 -21.64
N GLU A 56 -34.86 4.15 -21.75
CA GLU A 56 -34.70 4.98 -22.94
C GLU A 56 -34.53 4.11 -24.18
N LYS A 57 -34.88 4.67 -25.35
CA LYS A 57 -34.77 3.98 -26.63
C LYS A 57 -33.36 4.17 -27.16
N LEU A 58 -32.59 3.09 -27.20
CA LEU A 58 -31.25 3.05 -27.76
C LEU A 58 -31.16 1.91 -28.77
N ASN A 59 -30.38 2.14 -29.83
CA ASN A 59 -30.13 1.12 -30.86
C ASN A 59 -29.01 0.18 -30.41
N GLY A 60 -28.99 -1.02 -30.98
CA GLY A 60 -27.91 -1.99 -30.80
C GLY A 60 -27.89 -2.71 -29.45
N LEU A 61 -28.95 -2.61 -28.64
CA LEU A 61 -29.06 -3.37 -27.39
C LEU A 61 -29.29 -4.86 -27.67
N GLU A 62 -28.55 -5.71 -26.96
CA GLU A 62 -28.65 -7.16 -27.08
C GLU A 62 -29.44 -7.80 -25.95
N SER A 63 -29.75 -9.10 -26.10
CA SER A 63 -30.59 -9.86 -25.16
C SER A 63 -30.02 -10.04 -23.75
N PRO A 64 -28.73 -10.34 -23.54
CA PRO A 64 -28.21 -10.60 -22.20
C PRO A 64 -28.41 -9.42 -21.24
N MET A 65 -28.85 -9.72 -20.02
CA MET A 65 -29.10 -8.69 -19.00
C MET A 65 -28.77 -9.22 -17.61
N SER A 66 -28.15 -8.36 -16.80
CA SER A 66 -27.86 -8.65 -15.40
C SER A 66 -27.98 -7.40 -14.55
N TRP A 67 -28.60 -7.52 -13.37
CA TRP A 67 -28.74 -6.43 -12.42
C TRP A 67 -27.73 -6.62 -11.29
N ARG A 68 -26.94 -5.60 -11.00
CA ARG A 68 -26.01 -5.58 -9.85
C ARG A 68 -26.78 -5.79 -8.52
N PRO A 69 -26.53 -6.87 -7.75
CA PRO A 69 -27.34 -7.21 -6.58
C PRO A 69 -27.49 -6.09 -5.54
N SER A 70 -26.37 -5.48 -5.13
CA SER A 70 -26.30 -4.31 -4.26
C SER A 70 -25.81 -3.10 -5.06
N GLY A 71 -26.71 -2.51 -5.84
CA GLY A 71 -26.38 -1.34 -6.64
C GLY A 71 -27.46 -0.87 -7.59
N MET A 72 -27.12 0.15 -8.37
CA MET A 72 -28.05 0.82 -9.28
C MET A 72 -28.00 0.30 -10.72
N TRP A 73 -26.95 -0.45 -11.09
CA TRP A 73 -26.65 -0.70 -12.50
C TRP A 73 -27.23 -2.00 -13.03
N ILE A 74 -27.96 -1.87 -14.13
CA ILE A 74 -28.38 -2.96 -15.02
C ILE A 74 -27.39 -2.98 -16.19
N ALA A 75 -26.73 -4.10 -16.39
CA ALA A 75 -25.73 -4.32 -17.43
C ALA A 75 -26.36 -5.03 -18.64
N ILE A 76 -26.24 -4.41 -19.81
CA ILE A 76 -26.77 -4.91 -21.09
C ILE A 76 -25.71 -4.68 -22.19
N PRO A 77 -25.33 -5.68 -23.00
CA PRO A 77 -24.44 -5.45 -24.14
C PRO A 77 -25.09 -4.53 -25.18
N GLN A 78 -24.28 -3.63 -25.74
CA GLN A 78 -24.71 -2.67 -26.74
C GLN A 78 -23.67 -2.56 -27.86
N LEU A 79 -24.12 -2.76 -29.09
CA LEU A 79 -23.39 -2.41 -30.31
C LEU A 79 -23.61 -0.93 -30.65
N MET A 80 -22.52 -0.17 -30.71
CA MET A 80 -22.52 1.21 -31.18
C MET A 80 -21.69 1.31 -32.46
N GLU A 81 -21.83 2.40 -33.20
CA GLU A 81 -21.20 2.58 -34.52
C GLU A 81 -19.69 2.27 -34.53
N ASN A 82 -18.98 2.66 -33.46
CA ASN A 82 -17.52 2.53 -33.38
C ASN A 82 -17.01 1.62 -32.25
N LYS A 83 -17.90 1.05 -31.43
CA LYS A 83 -17.49 0.26 -30.26
C LYS A 83 -18.54 -0.75 -29.84
N TYR A 84 -18.07 -1.86 -29.29
CA TYR A 84 -18.91 -2.82 -28.59
C TYR A 84 -18.66 -2.70 -27.09
N ALA A 85 -19.73 -2.55 -26.30
CA ALA A 85 -19.61 -2.24 -24.89
C ALA A 85 -20.76 -2.86 -24.08
N ILE A 86 -20.55 -3.05 -22.78
CA ILE A 86 -21.63 -3.30 -21.84
C ILE A 86 -22.16 -1.96 -21.37
N ALA A 87 -23.36 -1.58 -21.81
CA ALA A 87 -24.06 -0.40 -21.34
C ALA A 87 -24.62 -0.64 -19.92
N LEU A 88 -24.45 0.36 -19.05
CA LEU A 88 -24.89 0.35 -17.66
C LEU A 88 -26.00 1.38 -17.47
N PHE A 89 -27.18 0.88 -17.13
CA PHE A 89 -28.39 1.66 -16.92
C PHE A 89 -28.73 1.78 -15.44
N GLU A 90 -29.31 2.89 -15.05
CA GLU A 90 -29.94 3.03 -13.74
C GLU A 90 -31.35 2.41 -13.72
N LYS A 91 -31.90 2.21 -12.52
CA LYS A 91 -33.28 1.70 -12.33
C LYS A 91 -34.36 2.54 -13.03
N ASN A 92 -34.10 3.82 -13.27
CA ASN A 92 -35.00 4.75 -13.96
C ASN A 92 -35.01 4.54 -15.49
N GLY A 93 -34.16 3.65 -16.02
CA GLY A 93 -34.08 3.34 -17.44
C GLY A 93 -33.12 4.22 -18.24
N LEU A 94 -32.40 5.15 -17.60
CA LEU A 94 -31.41 6.01 -18.26
C LEU A 94 -30.04 5.35 -18.30
N ARG A 95 -29.35 5.46 -19.44
CA ARG A 95 -27.95 5.03 -19.54
C ARG A 95 -27.07 6.01 -18.77
N HIS A 96 -26.20 5.44 -17.93
CA HIS A 96 -25.31 6.22 -17.10
C HIS A 96 -23.84 5.98 -17.49
N ARG A 97 -23.46 4.72 -17.74
CA ARG A 97 -22.05 4.32 -17.96
C ARG A 97 -21.93 3.18 -18.96
N GLU A 98 -20.69 2.80 -19.22
CA GLU A 98 -20.35 1.67 -20.08
C GLU A 98 -19.04 1.00 -19.66
N VAL A 99 -18.89 -0.26 -20.06
CA VAL A 99 -17.62 -1.01 -20.06
C VAL A 99 -17.26 -1.28 -21.52
N VAL A 100 -16.22 -0.65 -22.03
CA VAL A 100 -15.77 -0.89 -23.41
C VAL A 100 -15.11 -2.26 -23.50
N LEU A 101 -15.59 -3.10 -24.40
CA LEU A 101 -15.05 -4.45 -24.61
C LEU A 101 -13.80 -4.38 -25.51
N PRO A 102 -12.79 -5.22 -25.29
CA PRO A 102 -11.51 -5.16 -26.00
C PRO A 102 -11.57 -5.78 -27.41
N PHE A 103 -12.75 -6.07 -27.94
CA PHE A 103 -12.97 -6.76 -29.21
C PHE A 103 -14.17 -6.17 -29.95
N SER A 104 -14.22 -6.37 -31.27
CA SER A 104 -15.37 -6.02 -32.10
C SER A 104 -16.43 -7.12 -32.06
N ARG A 105 -17.69 -6.71 -32.23
CA ARG A 105 -18.86 -7.60 -32.24
C ARG A 105 -18.82 -8.67 -33.33
N ASP A 106 -18.13 -8.40 -34.44
CA ASP A 106 -17.97 -9.31 -35.57
C ASP A 106 -16.98 -10.44 -35.27
N ASN A 107 -16.03 -10.21 -34.37
CA ASN A 107 -15.04 -11.21 -33.98
C ASN A 107 -15.53 -12.04 -32.78
N GLU A 108 -16.14 -11.38 -31.81
CA GLU A 108 -16.55 -11.97 -30.54
C GLU A 108 -17.79 -11.28 -29.99
N TYR A 109 -18.76 -12.08 -29.54
CA TYR A 109 -20.04 -11.57 -29.05
C TYR A 109 -20.39 -12.08 -27.67
N VAL A 110 -21.18 -11.28 -26.94
CA VAL A 110 -21.57 -11.60 -25.57
C VAL A 110 -22.75 -12.57 -25.58
N LYS A 111 -22.54 -13.75 -25.02
CA LYS A 111 -23.58 -14.78 -24.82
C LYS A 111 -24.36 -14.52 -23.54
N SER A 112 -23.68 -14.15 -22.46
CA SER A 112 -24.31 -13.91 -21.16
C SER A 112 -23.49 -12.96 -20.29
N VAL A 113 -24.14 -12.29 -19.34
CA VAL A 113 -23.52 -11.37 -18.39
C VAL A 113 -24.06 -11.69 -17.01
N GLN A 114 -23.23 -11.69 -15.97
CA GLN A 114 -23.67 -11.93 -14.59
C GLN A 114 -22.83 -11.14 -13.59
N TRP A 115 -23.49 -10.53 -12.61
CA TRP A 115 -22.81 -9.94 -11.46
C TRP A 115 -22.58 -11.00 -10.39
N SER A 116 -21.46 -10.90 -9.67
CA SER A 116 -21.24 -11.66 -8.44
C SER A 116 -22.24 -11.23 -7.37
N ASN A 117 -22.53 -12.13 -6.43
CA ASN A 117 -23.56 -11.91 -5.41
C ASN A 117 -23.19 -10.78 -4.43
N ASP A 118 -21.89 -10.52 -4.24
CA ASP A 118 -21.38 -9.39 -3.46
C ASP A 118 -21.26 -8.08 -4.27
N SER A 119 -21.60 -8.10 -5.56
CA SER A 119 -21.56 -6.96 -6.48
C SER A 119 -20.18 -6.38 -6.76
N GLU A 120 -19.10 -7.13 -6.51
CA GLU A 120 -17.72 -6.70 -6.79
C GLU A 120 -17.25 -7.05 -8.21
N ILE A 121 -17.69 -8.18 -8.76
CA ILE A 121 -17.22 -8.73 -10.04
C ILE A 121 -18.37 -8.73 -11.07
N LEU A 122 -18.11 -8.16 -12.25
CA LEU A 122 -18.96 -8.30 -13.43
C LEU A 122 -18.32 -9.33 -14.36
N LEU A 123 -18.98 -10.47 -14.52
CA LEU A 123 -18.59 -11.53 -15.44
C LEU A 123 -19.27 -11.33 -16.79
N VAL A 124 -18.48 -11.30 -17.86
CA VAL A 124 -18.95 -11.24 -19.24
C VAL A 124 -18.51 -12.51 -19.95
N HIS A 125 -19.48 -13.31 -20.42
CA HIS A 125 -19.26 -14.55 -21.15
C HIS A 125 -19.49 -14.33 -22.64
N THR A 126 -18.52 -14.74 -23.45
CA THR A 126 -18.50 -14.49 -24.88
C THR A 126 -18.21 -15.75 -25.68
N ILE A 127 -18.58 -15.71 -26.97
CA ILE A 127 -18.21 -16.70 -27.98
C ILE A 127 -17.38 -15.98 -29.04
N ASN A 128 -16.14 -16.46 -29.23
CA ASN A 128 -15.21 -15.92 -30.21
C ASN A 128 -15.34 -16.66 -31.54
N GLN A 129 -15.93 -16.00 -32.54
CA GLN A 129 -16.19 -16.58 -33.86
C GLN A 129 -14.92 -16.73 -34.68
N SER A 130 -13.93 -15.86 -34.46
CA SER A 130 -12.64 -15.91 -35.16
C SER A 130 -11.77 -17.10 -34.74
N GLU A 131 -11.97 -17.62 -33.53
CA GLU A 131 -11.26 -18.75 -32.99
C GLU A 131 -12.20 -19.94 -32.78
N ASN A 132 -12.74 -20.53 -33.85
CA ASN A 132 -13.55 -21.76 -33.80
C ASN A 132 -14.70 -21.77 -32.77
N ASN A 133 -15.32 -20.63 -32.47
CA ASN A 133 -16.38 -20.49 -31.45
C ASN A 133 -15.94 -20.86 -30.03
N LEU A 134 -14.65 -20.66 -29.71
CA LEU A 134 -14.14 -20.79 -28.34
C LEU A 134 -14.87 -19.83 -27.39
N GLN A 135 -15.07 -20.28 -26.15
CA GLN A 135 -15.80 -19.52 -25.13
C GLN A 135 -14.84 -18.88 -24.15
N ASN A 136 -15.07 -17.61 -23.84
CA ASN A 136 -14.23 -16.85 -22.92
C ASN A 136 -15.05 -16.22 -21.79
N LEU A 137 -14.47 -16.17 -20.59
CA LEU A 137 -15.03 -15.45 -19.44
C LEU A 137 -14.10 -14.29 -19.06
N TYR A 138 -14.64 -13.08 -19.06
CA TYR A 138 -13.96 -11.86 -18.64
C TYR A 138 -14.49 -11.43 -17.27
N LEU A 139 -13.59 -11.26 -16.29
CA LEU A 139 -13.96 -10.82 -14.95
C LEU A 139 -13.50 -9.38 -14.72
N TYR A 140 -14.47 -8.47 -14.72
CA TYR A 140 -14.28 -7.05 -14.53
C TYR A 140 -14.54 -6.63 -13.09
N THR A 141 -13.74 -5.68 -12.61
CA THR A 141 -13.94 -5.01 -11.32
C THR A 141 -13.87 -3.50 -11.54
N ILE A 142 -14.46 -2.71 -10.65
CA ILE A 142 -14.47 -1.25 -10.75
C ILE A 142 -13.83 -0.59 -9.53
N CYS A 143 -12.93 0.37 -9.76
CA CYS A 143 -12.35 1.21 -8.71
C CYS A 143 -12.04 2.60 -9.29
N ASN A 144 -12.27 3.68 -8.53
CA ASN A 144 -12.13 5.07 -9.01
C ASN A 144 -12.78 5.33 -10.37
N TYR A 145 -13.95 4.71 -10.59
CA TYR A 145 -14.70 4.80 -11.85
C TYR A 145 -14.00 4.26 -13.10
N HIS A 146 -12.88 3.54 -12.93
CA HIS A 146 -12.22 2.79 -13.98
C HIS A 146 -12.55 1.30 -13.86
N TRP A 147 -12.79 0.67 -15.00
CA TRP A 147 -13.04 -0.77 -15.10
C TRP A 147 -11.74 -1.51 -15.38
N TYR A 148 -11.40 -2.44 -14.51
CA TYR A 148 -10.21 -3.27 -14.63
C TYR A 148 -10.62 -4.68 -15.03
N LEU A 149 -10.06 -5.19 -16.13
CA LEU A 149 -10.13 -6.61 -16.46
C LEU A 149 -9.10 -7.36 -15.60
N LYS A 150 -9.55 -8.04 -14.55
CA LYS A 150 -8.64 -8.67 -13.57
C LYS A 150 -8.25 -10.09 -13.94
N GLN A 151 -9.18 -10.83 -14.53
CA GLN A 151 -9.00 -12.24 -14.88
C GLN A 151 -9.70 -12.53 -16.21
N PHE A 152 -9.07 -13.40 -17.00
CA PHE A 152 -9.56 -13.85 -18.29
C PHE A 152 -9.39 -15.36 -18.40
N LEU A 153 -10.49 -16.07 -18.60
CA LEU A 153 -10.52 -17.53 -18.72
C LEU A 153 -10.92 -17.90 -20.14
N LYS A 154 -10.04 -18.64 -20.82
CA LYS A 154 -10.29 -19.18 -22.15
C LYS A 154 -10.57 -20.67 -22.04
N PHE A 155 -11.70 -21.11 -22.58
CA PHE A 155 -12.13 -22.51 -22.53
C PHE A 155 -12.04 -23.13 -23.92
N GLU A 156 -11.29 -24.23 -24.03
CA GLU A 156 -11.23 -25.06 -25.24
C GLU A 156 -12.48 -25.93 -25.40
N THR A 157 -13.02 -26.41 -24.28
CA THR A 157 -14.32 -27.08 -24.21
C THR A 157 -15.44 -26.06 -23.97
N ALA A 158 -16.58 -26.21 -24.64
CA ALA A 158 -17.71 -25.30 -24.49
C ALA A 158 -18.24 -25.24 -23.03
N VAL A 159 -18.54 -24.04 -22.54
CA VAL A 159 -19.18 -23.83 -21.23
C VAL A 159 -20.68 -24.10 -21.37
N ALA A 160 -21.16 -25.13 -20.68
CA ALA A 160 -22.57 -25.50 -20.65
C ALA A 160 -23.37 -24.53 -19.76
N THR A 161 -22.88 -24.27 -18.55
CA THR A 161 -23.48 -23.30 -17.62
C THR A 161 -22.46 -22.84 -16.58
N TYR A 162 -22.74 -21.72 -15.92
CA TYR A 162 -21.98 -21.22 -14.78
C TYR A 162 -22.90 -20.48 -13.82
N GLN A 163 -22.52 -20.44 -12.54
CA GLN A 163 -23.28 -19.75 -11.51
C GLN A 163 -22.38 -19.28 -10.36
N TRP A 164 -22.66 -18.09 -9.84
CA TRP A 164 -22.09 -17.62 -8.57
C TRP A 164 -22.76 -18.32 -7.39
N ASP A 165 -21.96 -18.78 -6.44
CA ASP A 165 -22.43 -19.46 -5.23
C ASP A 165 -23.30 -18.53 -4.37
N CYS A 166 -24.48 -19.00 -3.99
CA CYS A 166 -25.48 -18.23 -3.26
C CYS A 166 -25.25 -18.21 -1.74
N LEU A 167 -24.30 -18.99 -1.22
CA LEU A 167 -23.95 -18.96 0.20
C LEU A 167 -23.38 -17.60 0.59
N LEU A 168 -23.76 -17.09 1.78
CA LEU A 168 -23.35 -15.78 2.29
C LEU A 168 -21.83 -15.59 2.36
N SER A 169 -21.08 -16.66 2.63
CA SER A 169 -19.61 -16.68 2.65
C SER A 169 -18.97 -16.94 1.28
N GLY A 170 -19.77 -17.30 0.27
CA GLY A 170 -19.35 -17.77 -1.05
C GLY A 170 -19.56 -16.77 -2.18
N GLY A 171 -19.84 -15.50 -1.89
CA GLY A 171 -20.22 -14.50 -2.92
C GLY A 171 -19.25 -14.33 -4.10
N LYS A 172 -18.00 -14.81 -3.96
CA LYS A 172 -16.93 -14.81 -4.96
C LYS A 172 -16.53 -16.20 -5.45
N ILE A 173 -17.35 -17.21 -5.23
CA ILE A 173 -17.16 -18.57 -5.73
C ILE A 173 -17.97 -18.73 -7.02
N LEU A 174 -17.28 -19.00 -8.13
CA LEU A 174 -17.86 -19.26 -9.44
C LEU A 174 -17.79 -20.76 -9.73
N ARG A 175 -18.94 -21.38 -9.97
CA ARG A 175 -19.05 -22.78 -10.38
C ARG A 175 -19.31 -22.81 -11.88
N VAL A 176 -18.57 -23.64 -12.61
CA VAL A 176 -18.65 -23.77 -14.07
C VAL A 176 -18.80 -25.24 -14.44
N ILE A 177 -19.73 -25.54 -15.35
CA ILE A 177 -19.91 -26.88 -15.93
C ILE A 177 -19.60 -26.79 -17.42
N LEU A 178 -18.68 -27.64 -17.88
CA LEU A 178 -18.33 -27.76 -19.29
C LEU A 178 -19.22 -28.80 -19.99
N SER A 179 -19.26 -28.75 -21.33
CA SER A 179 -20.10 -29.64 -22.14
C SER A 179 -19.70 -31.12 -22.07
N ASP A 180 -18.47 -31.41 -21.67
CA ASP A 180 -17.96 -32.77 -21.43
C ASP A 180 -18.32 -33.32 -20.04
N GLY A 181 -18.99 -32.53 -19.19
CA GLY A 181 -19.36 -32.90 -17.82
C GLY A 181 -18.35 -32.47 -16.75
N THR A 182 -17.22 -31.85 -17.13
CA THR A 182 -16.23 -31.35 -16.16
C THR A 182 -16.84 -30.24 -15.30
N PHE A 183 -16.69 -30.38 -13.97
CA PHE A 183 -17.15 -29.40 -12.99
C PHE A 183 -15.97 -28.65 -12.38
N LEU A 184 -15.92 -27.34 -12.59
CA LEU A 184 -14.85 -26.45 -12.12
C LEU A 184 -15.38 -25.48 -11.07
N THR A 185 -14.59 -25.25 -10.02
CA THR A 185 -14.89 -24.27 -8.97
C THR A 185 -13.74 -23.28 -8.85
N TYR A 186 -14.03 -22.00 -9.10
CA TYR A 186 -13.08 -20.91 -8.94
C TYR A 186 -13.48 -20.06 -7.73
N LYS A 187 -12.55 -19.83 -6.81
CA LYS A 187 -12.74 -18.87 -5.72
C LYS A 187 -11.86 -17.65 -5.96
N TRP A 188 -12.46 -16.47 -5.93
CA TRP A 188 -11.74 -15.20 -6.14
C TRP A 188 -11.56 -14.45 -4.83
N GLU A 189 -10.34 -14.00 -4.58
CA GLU A 189 -10.03 -13.09 -3.48
C GLU A 189 -9.15 -11.94 -3.97
N PHE A 190 -9.29 -10.78 -3.33
CA PHE A 190 -8.51 -9.62 -3.70
C PHE A 190 -7.09 -9.70 -3.13
N GLY A 191 -6.10 -9.82 -4.02
CA GLY A 191 -4.68 -9.79 -3.67
C GLY A 191 -4.00 -8.49 -4.07
N ILE A 192 -3.03 -8.05 -3.27
CA ILE A 192 -2.13 -6.94 -3.60
C ILE A 192 -0.76 -7.54 -3.93
N ASN A 193 -0.34 -7.42 -5.19
CA ASN A 193 0.98 -7.84 -5.63
C ASN A 193 1.95 -6.67 -5.51
N ARG A 194 2.96 -6.85 -4.66
CA ARG A 194 3.97 -5.84 -4.34
C ARG A 194 5.35 -6.46 -4.18
N SER A 195 6.38 -5.64 -4.35
CA SER A 195 7.74 -6.02 -3.94
C SER A 195 7.77 -6.31 -2.44
N LEU A 196 8.57 -7.31 -2.05
CA LEU A 196 8.67 -7.77 -0.67
C LEU A 196 9.77 -7.03 0.11
N GLY A 197 10.79 -6.53 -0.61
CA GLY A 197 12.11 -6.21 -0.08
C GLY A 197 12.11 -5.49 1.26
N ASN A 198 13.09 -5.82 2.09
CA ASN A 198 13.15 -5.38 3.49
C ASN A 198 14.18 -4.26 3.72
N ASP A 199 14.76 -3.73 2.64
CA ASP A 199 15.90 -2.82 2.66
C ASP A 199 15.62 -1.50 1.90
N GLN A 200 16.63 -0.65 1.84
CA GLN A 200 16.55 0.66 1.17
C GLN A 200 16.52 0.56 -0.36
N ASN A 201 16.84 -0.60 -0.94
CA ASN A 201 16.87 -0.79 -2.38
C ASN A 201 15.48 -1.11 -2.95
N ASP A 202 14.56 -1.59 -2.11
CA ASP A 202 13.17 -1.82 -2.53
C ASP A 202 12.43 -0.50 -2.75
N GLU A 203 11.95 -0.27 -3.97
CA GLU A 203 11.21 0.94 -4.37
C GLU A 203 9.70 0.86 -4.03
N SER A 204 9.26 -0.21 -3.36
CA SER A 204 7.88 -0.49 -2.94
C SER A 204 6.92 -0.48 -4.13
N ASN A 205 7.24 -1.30 -5.11
CA ASN A 205 6.48 -1.45 -6.33
C ASN A 205 5.17 -2.17 -6.06
N VAL A 206 4.10 -1.69 -6.69
CA VAL A 206 2.80 -2.36 -6.71
C VAL A 206 2.35 -2.52 -8.14
N ALA A 207 1.89 -3.72 -8.48
CA ALA A 207 1.43 -4.09 -9.80
C ALA A 207 -0.08 -4.34 -9.83
N VAL A 208 -0.75 -3.76 -10.80
CA VAL A 208 -2.20 -3.87 -11.00
C VAL A 208 -2.47 -4.41 -12.40
N ILE A 209 -3.16 -5.55 -12.48
CA ILE A 209 -3.61 -6.14 -13.75
C ILE A 209 -4.78 -5.33 -14.32
N ASP A 210 -4.70 -5.02 -15.62
CA ASP A 210 -5.78 -4.46 -16.45
C ASP A 210 -5.78 -5.09 -17.85
N GLY A 211 -6.31 -6.30 -17.95
CA GLY A 211 -6.37 -7.10 -19.17
C GLY A 211 -4.98 -7.45 -19.68
N LYS A 212 -4.62 -6.95 -20.86
CA LYS A 212 -3.28 -7.11 -21.44
C LYS A 212 -2.23 -6.22 -20.78
N ASN A 213 -2.63 -5.29 -19.92
CA ASN A 213 -1.73 -4.30 -19.34
C ASN A 213 -1.42 -4.63 -17.88
N ILE A 214 -0.17 -4.41 -17.48
CA ILE A 214 0.21 -4.24 -16.07
C ILE A 214 0.50 -2.78 -15.82
N LEU A 215 -0.17 -2.23 -14.82
CA LEU A 215 0.02 -0.86 -14.35
C LEU A 215 0.92 -0.91 -13.09
N LEU A 216 2.07 -0.26 -13.16
CA LEU A 216 3.08 -0.25 -12.10
C LEU A 216 3.19 1.13 -11.45
N THR A 217 3.35 1.15 -10.14
CA THR A 217 3.65 2.37 -9.36
C THR A 217 4.69 2.05 -8.28
N ASN A 218 5.76 2.85 -8.20
CA ASN A 218 6.78 2.75 -7.15
C ASN A 218 6.50 3.76 -6.03
N PHE A 219 6.00 3.30 -4.88
CA PHE A 219 5.52 4.18 -3.81
C PHE A 219 6.64 4.84 -2.99
N ARG A 220 7.88 4.33 -3.05
CA ARG A 220 9.03 5.03 -2.48
C ARG A 220 9.23 6.38 -3.16
N GLY A 221 9.18 6.42 -4.49
CA GLY A 221 9.32 7.63 -5.29
C GLY A 221 8.09 8.54 -5.23
N THR A 222 6.96 8.07 -5.75
CA THR A 222 5.79 8.92 -5.97
C THR A 222 4.49 8.18 -5.67
N VAL A 223 3.53 8.90 -5.06
CA VAL A 223 2.19 8.37 -4.80
C VAL A 223 1.28 8.82 -5.94
N ILE A 224 1.07 7.93 -6.91
CA ILE A 224 0.19 8.16 -8.07
C ILE A 224 -1.18 7.53 -7.77
N PRO A 225 -2.30 8.27 -7.84
CA PRO A 225 -3.61 7.71 -7.53
C PRO A 225 -4.17 6.87 -8.69
N PRO A 226 -4.87 5.75 -8.43
CA PRO A 226 -5.55 4.99 -9.47
C PRO A 226 -6.64 5.83 -10.16
N PRO A 227 -6.91 5.67 -11.46
CA PRO A 227 -6.34 4.66 -12.35
C PRO A 227 -4.99 5.04 -12.98
N MET A 228 -4.42 6.21 -12.64
CA MET A 228 -3.11 6.60 -13.14
C MET A 228 -2.02 5.68 -12.60
N TYR A 229 -0.91 5.62 -13.32
CA TYR A 229 0.20 4.71 -13.08
C TYR A 229 1.54 5.39 -13.43
N GLY A 230 2.65 4.84 -12.91
CA GLY A 230 3.99 5.29 -13.25
C GLY A 230 4.50 4.69 -14.56
N LEU A 231 4.31 3.38 -14.74
CA LEU A 231 4.71 2.66 -15.96
C LEU A 231 3.61 1.67 -16.36
N LYS A 232 3.37 1.52 -17.67
CA LYS A 232 2.46 0.51 -18.22
C LYS A 232 3.25 -0.47 -19.07
N LEU A 233 3.12 -1.76 -18.76
CA LEU A 233 3.62 -2.85 -19.59
C LEU A 233 2.44 -3.47 -20.33
N THR A 234 2.61 -3.76 -21.62
CA THR A 234 1.56 -4.32 -22.46
C THR A 234 2.01 -5.67 -23.01
N ALA A 235 1.25 -6.72 -22.72
CA ALA A 235 1.44 -8.06 -23.24
C ALA A 235 0.60 -8.29 -24.50
N GLU A 236 0.91 -9.38 -25.22
CA GLU A 236 0.18 -9.79 -26.42
C GLU A 236 -1.20 -10.34 -26.06
N THR A 237 -1.30 -11.06 -24.95
CA THR A 237 -2.52 -11.69 -24.44
C THR A 237 -2.88 -11.17 -23.03
N ASN A 238 -4.09 -11.50 -22.56
CA ASN A 238 -4.56 -11.06 -21.25
C ASN A 238 -3.74 -11.70 -20.13
N ILE A 239 -3.41 -10.91 -19.11
CA ILE A 239 -2.58 -11.34 -17.99
C ILE A 239 -3.47 -11.78 -16.84
N ASN A 240 -3.19 -12.95 -16.28
CA ASN A 240 -3.95 -13.51 -15.16
C ASN A 240 -3.18 -13.43 -13.84
N GLN A 241 -1.85 -13.48 -13.88
CA GLN A 241 -1.04 -13.40 -12.70
C GLN A 241 0.14 -12.45 -12.86
N VAL A 242 0.44 -11.75 -11.78
CA VAL A 242 1.62 -10.91 -11.63
C VAL A 242 2.21 -11.14 -10.25
N GLY A 243 3.52 -11.09 -10.13
CA GLY A 243 4.21 -11.23 -8.86
C GLY A 243 5.61 -10.63 -8.89
N PHE A 244 6.23 -10.56 -7.72
CA PHE A 244 7.58 -10.05 -7.54
C PHE A 244 8.47 -11.17 -7.01
N LEU A 245 9.78 -11.01 -7.17
CA LEU A 245 10.77 -11.86 -6.52
C LEU A 245 10.61 -11.78 -5.00
N ARG A 246 10.55 -12.95 -4.35
CA ARG A 246 10.28 -13.12 -2.90
C ARG A 246 11.52 -13.55 -2.11
N THR A 247 12.71 -13.52 -2.72
CA THR A 247 13.93 -13.89 -2.00
C THR A 247 14.26 -12.85 -0.92
N GLU A 248 14.78 -13.34 0.20
CA GLU A 248 15.42 -12.53 1.23
C GLU A 248 16.95 -12.61 1.15
N ALA A 249 17.50 -13.31 0.14
CA ALA A 249 18.93 -13.46 -0.05
C ALA A 249 19.60 -12.12 -0.40
N SER A 250 20.73 -11.83 0.24
CA SER A 250 21.49 -10.60 0.02
C SER A 250 22.01 -10.54 -1.42
N GLY A 251 21.66 -9.46 -2.15
CA GLY A 251 22.21 -9.15 -3.47
C GLY A 251 21.24 -9.34 -4.64
N GLU A 252 20.07 -9.94 -4.44
CA GLU A 252 19.04 -9.98 -5.47
C GLU A 252 18.09 -8.78 -5.38
N ASP A 253 17.69 -8.26 -6.55
CA ASP A 253 16.77 -7.13 -6.62
C ASP A 253 15.31 -7.57 -6.45
N SER A 254 14.76 -7.30 -5.27
CA SER A 254 13.35 -7.58 -4.93
C SER A 254 12.32 -6.82 -5.80
N ASN A 255 12.75 -5.82 -6.56
CA ASN A 255 11.90 -5.09 -7.50
C ASN A 255 11.65 -5.85 -8.80
N LYS A 256 12.35 -6.97 -9.04
CA LYS A 256 12.11 -7.84 -10.19
C LYS A 256 10.69 -8.40 -10.17
N LEU A 257 10.09 -8.46 -11.35
CA LEU A 257 8.66 -8.70 -11.59
C LEU A 257 8.51 -9.86 -12.57
N PHE A 258 7.44 -10.65 -12.43
CA PHE A 258 7.01 -11.59 -13.45
C PHE A 258 5.52 -11.45 -13.76
N THR A 259 5.13 -11.82 -14.98
CA THR A 259 3.74 -11.92 -15.42
C THR A 259 3.49 -13.28 -16.04
N LEU A 260 2.31 -13.85 -15.78
CA LEU A 260 1.81 -15.03 -16.46
C LEU A 260 0.53 -14.67 -17.22
N ASP A 261 0.57 -14.87 -18.53
CA ASP A 261 -0.57 -14.61 -19.39
C ASP A 261 -1.53 -15.80 -19.49
N ALA A 262 -2.67 -15.61 -20.15
CA ALA A 262 -3.72 -16.62 -20.28
C ALA A 262 -3.31 -17.82 -21.16
N GLN A 263 -2.15 -17.76 -21.81
CA GLN A 263 -1.58 -18.86 -22.59
C GLN A 263 -0.42 -19.54 -21.85
N ASN A 264 -0.25 -19.24 -20.55
CA ASN A 264 0.85 -19.71 -19.70
C ASN A 264 2.24 -19.26 -20.19
N ASN A 265 2.33 -18.10 -20.84
CA ASN A 265 3.63 -17.48 -21.12
C ASN A 265 4.09 -16.69 -19.90
N LEU A 266 5.19 -17.13 -19.31
CA LEU A 266 5.89 -16.47 -18.22
C LEU A 266 6.86 -15.44 -18.81
N LYS A 267 6.67 -14.16 -18.51
CA LYS A 267 7.62 -13.09 -18.83
C LYS A 267 8.18 -12.49 -17.54
N MET A 268 9.48 -12.28 -17.50
CA MET A 268 10.21 -11.75 -16.35
C MET A 268 10.82 -10.41 -16.71
N PHE A 269 10.81 -9.48 -15.75
CA PHE A 269 11.17 -8.09 -15.95
C PHE A 269 12.10 -7.58 -14.87
N GLN A 270 13.11 -6.83 -15.30
CA GLN A 270 13.94 -5.97 -14.46
C GLN A 270 13.43 -4.53 -14.60
N LEU A 271 13.08 -3.89 -13.49
CA LEU A 271 12.60 -2.51 -13.49
C LEU A 271 13.77 -1.52 -13.49
N VAL A 272 13.67 -0.48 -14.31
CA VAL A 272 14.67 0.58 -14.44
C VAL A 272 14.09 1.90 -13.95
N TYR A 273 14.89 2.63 -13.18
CA TYR A 273 14.50 3.88 -12.53
C TYR A 273 15.35 5.05 -12.99
N THR A 274 14.80 6.26 -12.89
CA THR A 274 15.53 7.50 -13.17
C THR A 274 16.62 7.78 -12.13
N GLU A 275 17.76 8.33 -12.57
CA GLU A 275 18.88 8.75 -11.71
C GLU A 275 18.64 10.10 -11.00
N SER A 276 17.48 10.26 -10.37
CA SER A 276 17.11 11.46 -9.63
C SER A 276 17.01 11.19 -8.14
N ASN A 277 17.10 12.24 -7.31
CA ASN A 277 16.88 12.15 -5.85
C ASN A 277 15.57 11.44 -5.48
N VAL A 278 14.54 11.63 -6.31
CA VAL A 278 13.31 10.84 -6.27
C VAL A 278 13.30 9.92 -7.48
N ARG A 279 13.53 8.63 -7.27
CA ARG A 279 13.53 7.62 -8.34
C ARG A 279 12.11 7.39 -8.85
N ARG A 280 11.93 7.42 -10.17
CA ARG A 280 10.67 7.12 -10.84
C ARG A 280 10.88 5.97 -11.80
N LEU A 281 9.86 5.14 -11.98
CA LEU A 281 9.87 4.08 -12.99
C LEU A 281 10.04 4.71 -14.39
N GLN A 282 11.04 4.24 -15.13
CA GLN A 282 11.37 4.71 -16.47
C GLN A 282 11.03 3.66 -17.54
N SER A 283 11.48 2.44 -17.35
CA SER A 283 11.26 1.32 -18.27
C SER A 283 11.32 -0.02 -17.52
N ALA A 284 10.98 -1.10 -18.22
CA ALA A 284 11.16 -2.47 -17.74
C ALA A 284 11.82 -3.29 -18.84
N GLU A 285 12.93 -3.93 -18.51
CA GLU A 285 13.70 -4.78 -19.43
C GLU A 285 13.27 -6.23 -19.26
N VAL A 286 13.03 -6.93 -20.37
CA VAL A 286 12.68 -8.35 -20.34
C VAL A 286 13.96 -9.15 -20.09
N ILE A 287 14.01 -9.86 -18.98
CA ILE A 287 15.17 -10.70 -18.60
C ILE A 287 14.96 -12.18 -18.94
N GLY A 288 13.73 -12.60 -19.19
CA GLY A 288 13.41 -13.97 -19.55
C GLY A 288 11.96 -14.10 -20.03
N GLN A 289 11.76 -15.00 -21.00
CA GLN A 289 10.44 -15.37 -21.49
C GLN A 289 10.40 -16.88 -21.70
N PHE A 290 9.45 -17.54 -21.05
CA PHE A 290 9.29 -18.97 -21.05
C PHE A 290 7.84 -19.32 -21.30
N LYS A 291 7.60 -20.43 -22.00
CA LYS A 291 6.27 -20.98 -22.17
C LYS A 291 6.13 -22.23 -21.31
N VAL A 292 5.07 -22.29 -20.54
CA VAL A 292 4.77 -23.47 -19.73
C VAL A 292 3.76 -24.31 -20.49
N ASP A 293 4.17 -25.48 -20.94
CA ASP A 293 3.29 -26.37 -21.66
C ASP A 293 2.25 -26.99 -20.71
N SER A 294 1.03 -27.16 -21.22
CA SER A 294 -0.06 -27.85 -20.53
C SER A 294 0.19 -29.34 -20.61
N ASP A 295 0.07 -30.04 -19.48
CA ASP A 295 0.27 -31.49 -19.43
C ASP A 295 -0.95 -32.26 -19.96
N CYS A 296 -2.10 -31.60 -20.12
CA CYS A 296 -3.36 -32.22 -20.56
C CYS A 296 -3.76 -31.83 -21.98
N SER A 297 -4.41 -32.77 -22.68
CA SER A 297 -5.18 -32.51 -23.89
C SER A 297 -6.50 -31.83 -23.50
N GLY A 298 -6.63 -30.54 -23.78
CA GLY A 298 -7.74 -29.71 -23.32
C GLY A 298 -7.28 -28.76 -22.21
N LYS A 299 -6.75 -27.60 -22.61
CA LYS A 299 -6.17 -26.63 -21.66
C LYS A 299 -7.26 -26.07 -20.75
N LEU A 300 -7.16 -26.36 -19.45
CA LEU A 300 -8.01 -25.74 -18.44
C LEU A 300 -7.50 -24.32 -18.15
N PRO A 301 -8.37 -23.30 -18.11
CA PRO A 301 -7.94 -21.97 -17.75
C PRO A 301 -7.51 -21.96 -16.28
N LEU A 302 -6.34 -21.36 -16.04
CA LEU A 302 -5.66 -21.35 -14.75
C LEU A 302 -5.25 -22.74 -14.23
N GLU A 303 -4.92 -23.67 -15.14
CA GLU A 303 -4.26 -24.94 -14.79
C GLU A 303 -3.07 -24.67 -13.86
N TYR A 304 -2.20 -23.72 -14.21
CA TYR A 304 -1.11 -23.26 -13.37
C TYR A 304 -1.48 -21.95 -12.68
N CYS A 305 -1.46 -21.92 -11.35
CA CYS A 305 -1.81 -20.76 -10.57
C CYS A 305 -0.98 -20.66 -9.28
N HIS A 306 -1.23 -19.60 -8.49
CA HIS A 306 -0.52 -19.32 -7.24
C HIS A 306 1.01 -19.24 -7.36
N TRP A 307 1.54 -18.92 -8.54
CA TRP A 307 2.96 -18.73 -8.79
C TRP A 307 3.64 -17.81 -7.77
N LYS A 308 4.82 -18.23 -7.28
CA LYS A 308 5.75 -17.40 -6.51
C LYS A 308 7.16 -17.57 -7.07
N TRP A 309 7.86 -16.44 -7.20
CA TRP A 309 9.24 -16.39 -7.62
C TRP A 309 10.13 -16.37 -6.38
N ILE A 310 10.85 -17.46 -6.11
CA ILE A 310 11.53 -17.70 -4.82
C ILE A 310 12.98 -17.24 -4.86
N ALA A 311 13.69 -17.54 -5.94
CA ALA A 311 15.08 -17.14 -6.18
C ALA A 311 15.26 -16.80 -7.67
N SER A 312 16.36 -16.15 -8.06
CA SER A 312 16.61 -15.73 -9.45
C SER A 312 16.30 -16.79 -10.52
N ASP A 313 16.57 -18.06 -10.27
CA ASP A 313 16.31 -19.19 -11.18
C ASP A 313 15.14 -20.10 -10.75
N LEU A 314 14.44 -19.84 -9.65
CA LEU A 314 13.52 -20.80 -9.02
C LEU A 314 12.10 -20.27 -8.80
N PHE A 315 11.11 -21.01 -9.27
CA PHE A 315 9.68 -20.74 -9.12
C PHE A 315 8.95 -21.90 -8.46
N VAL A 316 7.87 -21.59 -7.74
CA VAL A 316 6.88 -22.57 -7.29
C VAL A 316 5.50 -22.19 -7.79
N CYS A 317 4.71 -23.16 -8.23
CA CYS A 317 3.32 -22.96 -8.58
C CYS A 317 2.46 -24.18 -8.26
N CYS A 318 1.15 -23.98 -8.21
CA CYS A 318 0.17 -25.05 -8.10
C CYS A 318 -0.33 -25.41 -9.50
N GLN A 319 -0.42 -26.71 -9.79
CA GLN A 319 -1.09 -27.22 -10.98
C GLN A 319 -2.39 -27.92 -10.58
N TYR A 320 -3.47 -27.58 -11.27
CA TYR A 320 -4.78 -28.20 -11.12
C TYR A 320 -5.17 -28.97 -12.37
N LEU A 321 -5.29 -30.27 -12.21
CA LEU A 321 -5.87 -31.20 -13.18
C LEU A 321 -7.21 -31.69 -12.64
N PRO A 322 -8.11 -32.24 -13.48
CA PRO A 322 -9.45 -32.67 -13.07
C PRO A 322 -9.47 -33.56 -11.82
N ASP A 323 -8.50 -34.48 -11.70
CA ASP A 323 -8.45 -35.46 -10.62
C ASP A 323 -7.29 -35.22 -9.63
N LYS A 324 -6.43 -34.24 -9.88
CA LYS A 324 -5.16 -34.07 -9.15
C LYS A 324 -4.80 -32.61 -8.96
N SER A 325 -4.42 -32.27 -7.74
CA SER A 325 -3.68 -31.05 -7.43
C SER A 325 -2.22 -31.38 -7.16
N SER A 326 -1.29 -30.66 -7.75
CA SER A 326 0.13 -30.83 -7.48
C SER A 326 0.85 -29.51 -7.23
N LEU A 327 1.89 -29.56 -6.42
CA LEU A 327 2.83 -28.48 -6.20
C LEU A 327 4.08 -28.74 -7.05
N LYS A 328 4.42 -27.79 -7.92
CA LYS A 328 5.56 -27.91 -8.84
C LYS A 328 6.66 -26.92 -8.48
N LEU A 329 7.88 -27.41 -8.44
CA LEU A 329 9.10 -26.61 -8.36
C LEU A 329 9.71 -26.53 -9.75
N LEU A 330 9.86 -25.31 -10.27
CA LEU A 330 10.36 -25.05 -11.61
C LEU A 330 11.65 -24.25 -11.54
N ARG A 331 12.63 -24.66 -12.34
CA ARG A 331 13.93 -24.01 -12.44
C ARG A 331 14.20 -23.52 -13.84
N ILE A 332 14.80 -22.35 -13.94
CA ILE A 332 15.29 -21.78 -15.19
C ILE A 332 16.67 -22.39 -15.46
N CYS A 333 16.74 -23.23 -16.49
CA CYS A 333 17.97 -23.81 -16.99
C CYS A 333 18.21 -23.28 -18.41
N GLU A 334 19.27 -22.50 -18.58
CA GLU A 334 19.60 -21.80 -19.83
C GLU A 334 18.45 -20.90 -20.31
N ASN A 335 17.64 -21.40 -21.25
CA ASN A 335 16.50 -20.71 -21.85
C ASN A 335 15.17 -21.47 -21.70
N ASN A 336 15.13 -22.53 -20.89
CA ASN A 336 13.93 -23.33 -20.67
C ASN A 336 13.56 -23.38 -19.19
N LEU A 337 12.26 -23.43 -18.93
CA LEU A 337 11.72 -23.66 -17.59
C LEU A 337 11.50 -25.16 -17.40
N GLN A 338 12.35 -25.80 -16.60
CA GLN A 338 12.29 -27.23 -16.32
C GLN A 338 11.60 -27.49 -14.98
N ILE A 339 10.83 -28.56 -14.90
CA ILE A 339 10.22 -29.02 -13.64
C ILE A 339 11.26 -29.87 -12.92
N GLU A 340 11.76 -29.37 -11.78
CA GLU A 340 12.74 -30.08 -10.93
C GLU A 340 12.04 -31.14 -10.06
N GLU A 341 10.90 -30.78 -9.48
CA GLU A 341 10.16 -31.66 -8.59
C GLU A 341 8.65 -31.39 -8.65
N THR A 342 7.85 -32.44 -8.44
CA THR A 342 6.39 -32.37 -8.35
C THR A 342 5.93 -33.18 -7.15
N ILE A 343 5.12 -32.58 -6.29
CA ILE A 343 4.44 -33.25 -5.17
C ILE A 343 2.94 -33.28 -5.46
N GLU A 344 2.34 -34.46 -5.38
CA GLU A 344 0.89 -34.61 -5.43
C GLU A 344 0.28 -34.22 -4.07
N MET A 345 -0.72 -33.36 -4.10
CA MET A 345 -1.35 -32.78 -2.92
C MET A 345 -2.64 -33.54 -2.61
N PRO A 346 -2.95 -33.82 -1.32
CA PRO A 346 -4.14 -34.57 -0.94
C PRO A 346 -5.46 -33.78 -1.12
N GLY A 347 -5.38 -32.48 -1.43
CA GLY A 347 -6.54 -31.64 -1.69
C GLY A 347 -6.16 -30.31 -2.34
N LEU A 348 -7.19 -29.51 -2.67
CA LEU A 348 -7.04 -28.24 -3.39
C LEU A 348 -6.33 -27.18 -2.53
N ILE A 349 -5.33 -26.51 -3.11
CA ILE A 349 -4.61 -25.42 -2.45
C ILE A 349 -5.39 -24.11 -2.62
N GLY A 350 -5.97 -23.58 -1.54
CA GLY A 350 -6.69 -22.30 -1.60
C GLY A 350 -5.79 -21.08 -1.67
N TYR A 351 -4.59 -21.19 -1.09
CA TYR A 351 -3.64 -20.08 -0.99
C TYR A 351 -2.22 -20.60 -0.81
N LEU A 352 -1.24 -19.89 -1.38
CA LEU A 352 0.18 -20.19 -1.25
C LEU A 352 0.98 -18.91 -0.99
N THR A 353 1.89 -18.96 -0.01
CA THR A 353 2.91 -17.95 0.26
C THR A 353 4.25 -18.59 0.53
N VAL A 354 5.31 -17.79 0.41
CA VAL A 354 6.68 -18.21 0.68
C VAL A 354 7.28 -17.24 1.68
N SER A 355 8.05 -17.77 2.62
CA SER A 355 8.92 -17.03 3.54
C SER A 355 10.28 -17.72 3.52
N LYS A 356 11.33 -17.02 3.09
CA LYS A 356 12.66 -17.60 2.86
C LYS A 356 12.59 -18.90 2.02
N ASN A 357 12.94 -20.03 2.63
CA ASN A 357 12.94 -21.34 2.00
C ASN A 357 11.74 -22.20 2.41
N GLU A 358 10.74 -21.62 3.08
CA GLU A 358 9.53 -22.33 3.50
C GLU A 358 8.33 -21.88 2.68
N ILE A 359 7.66 -22.85 2.06
CA ILE A 359 6.39 -22.66 1.39
C ILE A 359 5.29 -22.98 2.38
N VAL A 360 4.40 -22.02 2.60
CA VAL A 360 3.19 -22.19 3.42
C VAL A 360 1.99 -22.17 2.49
N TYR A 361 1.17 -23.21 2.57
CA TYR A 361 -0.01 -23.36 1.74
C TYR A 361 -1.19 -23.84 2.57
N GLN A 362 -2.39 -23.47 2.13
CA GLN A 362 -3.64 -23.95 2.73
C GLN A 362 -4.27 -25.00 1.82
N ILE A 363 -4.51 -26.20 2.35
CA ILE A 363 -5.44 -27.15 1.75
C ILE A 363 -6.85 -26.82 2.25
N ILE A 364 -7.79 -26.60 1.32
CA ILE A 364 -9.14 -26.11 1.65
C ILE A 364 -9.88 -27.04 2.62
N SER A 365 -9.62 -28.35 2.58
CA SER A 365 -10.30 -29.36 3.38
C SER A 365 -9.62 -29.72 4.71
N ASP A 366 -8.35 -29.36 4.90
CA ASP A 366 -7.50 -29.93 5.97
C ASP A 366 -6.94 -28.85 6.89
N GLY A 367 -6.30 -27.82 6.32
CA GLY A 367 -5.73 -26.72 7.10
C GLY A 367 -4.52 -26.07 6.42
N ILE A 368 -3.64 -25.50 7.24
CA ILE A 368 -2.39 -24.88 6.77
C ILE A 368 -1.23 -25.83 7.01
N HIS A 369 -0.39 -26.00 6.00
CA HIS A 369 0.80 -26.84 6.02
C HIS A 369 2.02 -26.05 5.57
N SER A 370 3.20 -26.54 5.91
CA SER A 370 4.46 -26.00 5.39
C SER A 370 5.34 -27.09 4.79
N ILE A 371 6.08 -26.74 3.75
CA ILE A 371 7.11 -27.57 3.12
C ILE A 371 8.36 -26.70 2.99
N SER A 372 9.52 -27.24 3.37
CA SER A 372 10.78 -26.54 3.18
C SER A 372 11.42 -26.90 1.85
N ILE A 373 12.22 -25.99 1.30
CA ILE A 373 13.01 -26.19 0.09
C ILE A 373 14.48 -26.25 0.50
N ARG A 374 15.17 -27.36 0.22
CA ARG A 374 16.63 -27.45 0.33
C ARG A 374 17.19 -28.18 -0.87
N ASN A 375 18.32 -27.70 -1.39
CA ASN A 375 18.96 -28.25 -2.59
C ASN A 375 17.99 -28.38 -3.78
N ASN A 376 17.13 -27.38 -3.98
CA ASN A 376 16.10 -27.37 -5.01
C ASN A 376 15.17 -28.59 -4.96
N LYS A 377 14.95 -29.11 -3.76
CA LYS A 377 13.99 -30.18 -3.50
C LYS A 377 13.09 -29.84 -2.34
N PHE A 378 11.86 -30.31 -2.42
CA PHE A 378 10.90 -30.27 -1.34
C PHE A 378 11.34 -31.25 -0.25
N ILE A 379 11.37 -30.75 0.97
CA ILE A 379 11.55 -31.53 2.17
C ILE A 379 10.28 -31.34 2.98
N ALA A 380 9.52 -32.43 3.10
CA ALA A 380 8.37 -32.48 3.97
C ALA A 380 8.84 -32.17 5.40
N ASN A 381 8.33 -31.08 5.96
CA ASN A 381 8.40 -30.85 7.39
C ASN A 381 7.20 -31.60 8.00
N ASP A 382 7.43 -32.35 9.08
CA ASP A 382 6.34 -33.07 9.75
C ASP A 382 5.25 -32.09 10.20
N GLY A 383 4.03 -32.28 9.68
CA GLY A 383 2.80 -31.84 10.33
C GLY A 383 2.12 -30.59 9.76
N GLU A 384 0.81 -30.72 9.59
CA GLU A 384 -0.15 -29.62 9.63
C GLU A 384 0.26 -28.60 10.71
N LEU A 385 0.43 -27.32 10.31
CA LEU A 385 0.74 -26.26 11.26
C LEU A 385 -0.44 -26.03 12.20
N TYR A 386 -1.65 -26.01 11.64
CA TYR A 386 -2.91 -26.01 12.36
C TYR A 386 -4.12 -26.16 11.42
N SER A 387 -5.18 -26.80 11.94
CA SER A 387 -6.44 -26.97 11.22
C SER A 387 -7.24 -25.69 11.23
N LEU A 388 -7.76 -25.33 10.06
CA LEU A 388 -8.76 -24.29 9.93
C LEU A 388 -9.86 -24.79 8.98
N PRO A 389 -11.12 -24.86 9.44
CA PRO A 389 -12.19 -25.47 8.66
C PRO A 389 -12.64 -24.66 7.43
N ASP A 390 -12.19 -23.41 7.27
CA ASP A 390 -12.65 -22.52 6.19
C ASP A 390 -11.49 -21.90 5.38
N CYS A 391 -11.78 -21.57 4.12
CA CYS A 391 -10.88 -20.85 3.23
C CYS A 391 -10.48 -19.47 3.79
N LEU A 392 -9.19 -19.14 3.67
CA LEU A 392 -8.61 -17.88 4.12
C LEU A 392 -8.70 -16.79 3.04
N GLU A 393 -8.79 -15.53 3.47
CA GLU A 393 -8.75 -14.36 2.57
C GLU A 393 -7.29 -14.00 2.23
N LYS A 394 -6.40 -14.13 3.22
CA LYS A 394 -4.99 -13.79 3.08
C LYS A 394 -4.14 -14.56 4.08
N ILE A 395 -2.97 -15.02 3.63
CA ILE A 395 -1.93 -15.61 4.46
C ILE A 395 -0.60 -14.89 4.17
N GLU A 396 0.14 -14.54 5.22
CA GLU A 396 1.55 -14.18 5.14
C GLU A 396 2.32 -14.95 6.22
N ALA A 397 3.48 -15.48 5.85
CA ALA A 397 4.37 -16.20 6.74
C ALA A 397 5.63 -15.38 6.95
N VAL A 398 6.11 -15.31 8.19
CA VAL A 398 7.32 -14.58 8.56
C VAL A 398 8.05 -15.36 9.65
N GLU A 399 9.37 -15.44 9.53
CA GLU A 399 10.22 -16.02 10.56
C GLU A 399 10.54 -14.97 11.63
N ILE A 400 10.14 -15.24 12.88
CA ILE A 400 10.37 -14.38 14.04
C ILE A 400 11.19 -15.20 15.04
N GLU A 401 12.36 -14.70 15.46
CA GLU A 401 13.24 -15.37 16.45
C GLU A 401 13.49 -16.86 16.11
N ASN A 402 13.77 -17.16 14.83
CA ASN A 402 14.00 -18.50 14.28
C ASN A 402 12.79 -19.45 14.35
N ARG A 403 11.57 -18.92 14.41
CA ARG A 403 10.32 -19.68 14.31
C ARG A 403 9.43 -19.13 13.22
N LEU A 404 8.91 -20.02 12.39
CA LEU A 404 7.90 -19.68 11.40
C LEU A 404 6.59 -19.28 12.11
N ASN A 405 6.13 -18.07 11.84
CA ASN A 405 4.83 -17.58 12.30
C ASN A 405 3.95 -17.30 11.09
N VAL A 406 2.77 -17.91 11.07
CA VAL A 406 1.82 -17.78 9.96
C VAL A 406 0.63 -16.94 10.39
N PHE A 407 0.52 -15.76 9.77
CA PHE A 407 -0.59 -14.85 9.94
C PHE A 407 -1.66 -15.12 8.89
N SER A 408 -2.89 -15.31 9.36
CA SER A 408 -4.04 -15.59 8.50
C SER A 408 -5.19 -14.64 8.79
N LEU A 409 -5.87 -14.17 7.74
CA LEU A 409 -7.09 -13.37 7.81
C LEU A 409 -8.26 -14.19 7.29
N ARG A 410 -9.30 -14.33 8.12
CA ARG A 410 -10.53 -15.07 7.81
C ARG A 410 -11.75 -14.31 8.31
N ALA A 411 -12.69 -13.95 7.44
CA ALA A 411 -13.97 -13.37 7.85
C ALA A 411 -13.81 -12.22 8.87
N LYS A 412 -12.79 -11.37 8.65
CA LYS A 412 -12.36 -10.27 9.53
C LYS A 412 -11.74 -10.67 10.87
N GLU A 413 -11.31 -11.91 11.05
CA GLU A 413 -10.52 -12.37 12.18
C GLU A 413 -9.06 -12.56 11.75
N LEU A 414 -8.15 -11.93 12.47
CA LEU A 414 -6.70 -12.06 12.27
C LEU A 414 -6.15 -13.04 13.30
N CYS A 415 -5.50 -14.10 12.83
CA CYS A 415 -4.90 -15.14 13.65
C CYS A 415 -3.40 -15.28 13.35
N CYS A 416 -2.64 -15.75 14.33
CA CYS A 416 -1.29 -16.27 14.15
C CYS A 416 -1.18 -17.65 14.76
N ASN A 417 -0.77 -18.65 13.97
CA ASN A 417 -0.61 -20.04 14.41
C ASN A 417 -1.85 -20.55 15.17
N ALA A 418 -3.05 -20.43 14.58
CA ALA A 418 -4.38 -20.66 15.17
C ALA A 418 -4.83 -19.70 16.29
N ASN A 419 -3.94 -18.96 16.91
CA ASN A 419 -4.30 -18.03 17.99
C ASN A 419 -4.87 -16.74 17.43
N LYS A 420 -6.07 -16.40 17.88
CA LYS A 420 -6.76 -15.17 17.49
C LYS A 420 -6.08 -13.94 18.09
N ILE A 421 -5.64 -13.03 17.23
CA ILE A 421 -5.03 -11.74 17.59
C ILE A 421 -6.09 -10.65 17.70
N ALA A 422 -6.93 -10.51 16.67
CA ALA A 422 -7.89 -9.41 16.57
C ALA A 422 -9.15 -9.81 15.78
N THR A 423 -10.23 -9.04 15.99
CA THR A 423 -11.50 -9.15 15.25
C THR A 423 -11.81 -7.85 14.51
N GLY A 424 -12.68 -7.94 13.50
CA GLY A 424 -13.07 -6.78 12.70
C GLY A 424 -11.93 -6.26 11.81
N VAL A 425 -10.93 -7.08 11.53
CA VAL A 425 -9.78 -6.74 10.70
C VAL A 425 -10.18 -6.72 9.22
N THR A 426 -9.80 -5.67 8.50
CA THR A 426 -10.12 -5.49 7.08
C THR A 426 -8.92 -5.73 6.18
N SER A 427 -7.71 -5.52 6.68
CA SER A 427 -6.45 -5.81 5.99
C SER A 427 -5.30 -5.81 6.99
N PHE A 428 -4.20 -6.48 6.66
CA PHE A 428 -2.98 -6.47 7.47
C PHE A 428 -1.72 -6.45 6.60
N TYR A 429 -0.62 -5.99 7.17
CA TYR A 429 0.71 -5.91 6.58
C TYR A 429 1.77 -6.22 7.64
N ILE A 430 2.77 -7.02 7.31
CA ILE A 430 3.88 -7.35 8.20
C ILE A 430 5.15 -6.63 7.73
N THR A 431 5.77 -5.87 8.63
CA THR A 431 7.09 -5.23 8.44
C THR A 431 8.15 -6.02 9.23
N ASN A 432 9.44 -5.65 9.15
CA ASN A 432 10.50 -6.32 9.94
C ASN A 432 10.27 -6.27 11.47
N LYS A 433 9.55 -5.27 11.98
CA LYS A 433 9.38 -5.04 13.43
C LYS A 433 7.94 -5.06 13.90
N TYR A 434 6.99 -4.80 13.02
CA TYR A 434 5.59 -4.58 13.39
C TYR A 434 4.63 -5.37 12.51
N LEU A 435 3.63 -5.96 13.16
CA LEU A 435 2.37 -6.34 12.55
C LEU A 435 1.46 -5.12 12.54
N MET A 436 1.02 -4.72 11.34
CA MET A 436 0.08 -3.63 11.13
C MET A 436 -1.24 -4.20 10.64
N TYR A 437 -2.35 -3.77 11.23
CA TYR A 437 -3.66 -4.17 10.74
C TYR A 437 -4.68 -3.04 10.86
N THR A 438 -5.61 -3.02 9.92
CA THR A 438 -6.71 -2.06 9.92
C THR A 438 -7.98 -2.73 10.39
N THR A 439 -8.77 -2.00 11.18
CA THR A 439 -10.18 -2.30 11.44
C THR A 439 -11.06 -1.36 10.61
N ILE A 440 -12.36 -1.30 10.88
CA ILE A 440 -13.27 -0.44 10.12
C ILE A 440 -12.88 1.04 10.18
N ALA A 441 -12.19 1.52 11.22
CA ALA A 441 -11.89 2.94 11.39
C ALA A 441 -10.53 3.23 12.07
N GLN A 442 -9.70 2.22 12.30
CA GLN A 442 -8.42 2.38 13.00
C GLN A 442 -7.33 1.54 12.35
N LEU A 443 -6.09 2.01 12.49
CA LEU A 443 -4.85 1.30 12.19
C LEU A 443 -4.16 0.99 13.52
N HIS A 444 -3.85 -0.28 13.74
CA HIS A 444 -3.19 -0.77 14.94
C HIS A 444 -1.77 -1.25 14.60
N PHE A 445 -0.85 -1.03 15.53
CA PHE A 445 0.54 -1.47 15.46
C PHE A 445 0.82 -2.40 16.62
N MET A 446 1.37 -3.57 16.32
CA MET A 446 1.80 -4.57 17.31
C MET A 446 3.24 -4.95 17.02
N LYS A 447 4.07 -5.07 18.05
CA LYS A 447 5.46 -5.53 17.88
C LYS A 447 5.46 -6.98 17.46
N LEU A 448 6.32 -7.32 16.51
CA LEU A 448 6.65 -8.71 16.20
C LEU A 448 7.63 -9.20 17.26
N ASN A 449 7.10 -9.89 18.26
CA ASN A 449 7.86 -10.63 19.26
C ASN A 449 7.12 -11.93 19.57
N ASN A 450 7.75 -12.87 20.27
CA ASN A 450 7.15 -14.17 20.58
C ASN A 450 5.84 -14.10 21.39
N GLN A 451 5.53 -12.98 22.05
CA GLN A 451 4.35 -12.85 22.89
C GLN A 451 3.15 -12.25 22.14
N MET A 452 3.36 -11.29 21.24
CA MET A 452 2.31 -10.59 20.46
C MET A 452 1.08 -10.15 21.28
N LYS A 453 1.30 -9.66 22.51
CA LYS A 453 0.19 -9.39 23.45
C LYS A 453 -0.31 -7.94 23.45
N GLN A 454 0.48 -6.98 22.99
CA GLN A 454 0.18 -5.57 23.22
C GLN A 454 0.20 -4.74 21.94
N ILE A 455 -0.86 -3.94 21.77
CA ILE A 455 -0.94 -2.89 20.78
C ILE A 455 -0.08 -1.72 21.25
N ILE A 456 0.93 -1.36 20.46
CA ILE A 456 1.88 -0.27 20.74
C ILE A 456 1.22 1.08 20.45
N CYS A 457 0.48 1.15 19.35
CA CYS A 457 -0.07 2.42 18.86
C CYS A 457 -1.33 2.19 18.04
N GLU A 458 -2.22 3.16 18.11
CA GLU A 458 -3.44 3.21 17.32
C GLU A 458 -3.59 4.57 16.63
N ARG A 459 -4.13 4.54 15.41
CA ARG A 459 -4.44 5.74 14.64
C ARG A 459 -5.82 5.62 14.02
N ARG A 460 -6.66 6.65 14.19
CA ARG A 460 -7.96 6.72 13.49
C ARG A 460 -7.75 6.91 11.98
N LEU A 461 -8.57 6.23 11.20
CA LEU A 461 -8.60 6.26 9.73
C LEU A 461 -10.01 6.61 9.24
N GLU A 462 -10.11 6.98 7.96
CA GLU A 462 -11.40 6.97 7.25
C GLU A 462 -11.99 5.54 7.27
N ARG A 463 -13.32 5.45 7.33
CA ARG A 463 -13.97 4.16 7.49
C ARG A 463 -13.74 3.27 6.27
N GLY A 464 -13.31 2.03 6.48
CA GLY A 464 -13.12 1.02 5.45
C GLY A 464 -11.82 1.12 4.65
N SER A 465 -10.87 1.96 5.08
CA SER A 465 -9.53 2.02 4.50
C SER A 465 -8.78 0.68 4.63
N LYS A 466 -8.01 0.33 3.62
CA LYS A 466 -7.19 -0.90 3.55
C LYS A 466 -5.71 -0.58 3.31
N LEU A 467 -4.82 -1.39 3.87
CA LEU A 467 -3.36 -1.31 3.67
C LEU A 467 -2.98 -1.80 2.27
N VAL A 468 -2.22 -0.98 1.53
CA VAL A 468 -1.67 -1.34 0.22
C VAL A 468 -0.22 -1.81 0.39
N THR A 469 0.64 -0.90 0.86
CA THR A 469 2.06 -1.18 1.09
C THR A 469 2.66 -0.25 2.15
N VAL A 470 3.78 -0.67 2.74
CA VAL A 470 4.59 0.15 3.66
C VAL A 470 5.99 0.20 3.07
N VAL A 471 6.54 1.40 2.91
CA VAL A 471 7.87 1.57 2.31
C VAL A 471 8.94 1.10 3.30
N PRO A 472 9.78 0.10 2.96
CA PRO A 472 10.81 -0.43 3.84
C PRO A 472 11.87 0.63 4.19
N ASP A 473 12.41 0.60 5.41
CA ASP A 473 13.37 1.61 5.90
C ASP A 473 12.93 3.08 5.72
N ASP A 474 11.63 3.30 5.51
CA ASP A 474 10.94 4.59 5.50
C ASP A 474 9.68 4.45 6.38
N SER A 475 9.00 5.57 6.63
CA SER A 475 7.79 5.64 7.45
C SER A 475 6.53 5.73 6.59
N LYS A 476 6.67 5.90 5.28
CA LYS A 476 5.55 6.09 4.36
C LYS A 476 4.71 4.81 4.28
N THR A 477 3.47 4.92 4.74
CA THR A 477 2.45 3.87 4.69
C THR A 477 1.35 4.30 3.73
N ILE A 478 1.02 3.43 2.77
CA ILE A 478 0.02 3.70 1.73
C ILE A 478 -1.27 2.95 2.05
N LEU A 479 -2.36 3.70 2.17
CA LEU A 479 -3.72 3.19 2.33
C LEU A 479 -4.53 3.43 1.06
N GLN A 480 -5.48 2.55 0.79
CA GLN A 480 -6.55 2.78 -0.16
C GLN A 480 -7.87 2.96 0.58
N LEU A 481 -8.53 4.08 0.32
CA LEU A 481 -9.85 4.42 0.84
C LEU A 481 -10.94 3.60 0.12
N PRO A 482 -12.15 3.40 0.69
CA PRO A 482 -13.22 2.65 0.03
C PRO A 482 -13.65 3.25 -1.32
N ARG A 483 -13.54 4.58 -1.44
CA ARG A 483 -13.80 5.31 -2.69
C ARG A 483 -12.76 5.02 -3.78
N GLY A 484 -11.62 4.44 -3.41
CA GLY A 484 -10.50 4.02 -4.27
C GLY A 484 -9.30 4.98 -4.26
N ASN A 485 -9.43 6.18 -3.71
CA ASN A 485 -8.33 7.14 -3.53
C ASN A 485 -7.23 6.57 -2.62
N LEU A 486 -5.99 6.97 -2.87
CA LEU A 486 -4.86 6.64 -2.00
C LEU A 486 -4.60 7.72 -0.97
N GLU A 487 -4.18 7.32 0.22
CA GLU A 487 -3.71 8.19 1.28
C GLU A 487 -2.32 7.70 1.75
N ALA A 488 -1.34 8.60 1.76
CA ALA A 488 -0.02 8.33 2.28
C ALA A 488 0.13 8.97 3.66
N LEU A 489 0.49 8.17 4.64
CA LEU A 489 0.68 8.61 6.03
C LEU A 489 2.04 8.18 6.56
N HIS A 490 2.54 8.91 7.55
CA HIS A 490 3.79 8.60 8.24
C HIS A 490 3.46 8.28 9.71
N PRO A 491 3.23 7.01 10.08
CA PRO A 491 2.93 6.65 11.47
C PRO A 491 4.10 7.01 12.37
N ARG A 492 3.81 7.67 13.50
CA ARG A 492 4.85 8.11 14.45
C ARG A 492 5.75 6.96 14.90
N VAL A 493 5.20 5.77 15.12
CA VAL A 493 5.98 4.58 15.51
C VAL A 493 7.07 4.25 14.50
N LEU A 494 6.78 4.31 13.18
CA LEU A 494 7.78 4.06 12.15
C LEU A 494 8.78 5.22 12.02
N VAL A 495 8.31 6.46 12.16
CA VAL A 495 9.18 7.66 12.11
C VAL A 495 10.19 7.64 13.26
N LEU A 496 9.77 7.27 14.47
CA LEU A 496 10.64 7.20 15.65
C LEU A 496 11.74 6.16 15.47
N ASP A 497 11.45 5.01 14.85
CA ASP A 497 12.45 3.99 14.55
C ASP A 497 13.52 4.48 13.57
N ILE A 498 13.13 5.28 12.57
CA ILE A 498 14.07 5.89 11.62
C ILE A 498 14.93 6.93 12.34
N ILE A 499 14.33 7.76 13.18
CA ILE A 499 15.07 8.77 13.96
C ILE A 499 16.08 8.08 14.88
N ALA A 500 15.70 7.02 15.58
CA ALA A 500 16.62 6.26 16.43
C ALA A 500 17.83 5.74 15.62
N LYS A 501 17.61 5.14 14.45
CA LYS A 501 18.70 4.71 13.55
C LYS A 501 19.59 5.88 13.10
N LEU A 502 19.01 7.05 12.81
CA LEU A 502 19.78 8.23 12.39
C LEU A 502 20.63 8.80 13.52
N LEU A 503 20.10 8.85 14.75
CA LEU A 503 20.81 9.34 15.92
C LEU A 503 21.97 8.42 16.30
N GLN A 504 21.77 7.10 16.28
CA GLN A 504 22.84 6.12 16.48
C GLN A 504 23.99 6.27 15.46
N ASN A 505 23.66 6.67 14.22
CA ASN A 505 24.64 6.93 13.17
C ASN A 505 25.17 8.37 13.15
N LYS A 506 24.90 9.16 14.19
CA LYS A 506 25.33 10.57 14.33
C LYS A 506 24.86 11.47 13.18
N LYS A 507 23.75 11.14 12.51
CA LYS A 507 23.15 11.93 11.42
C LYS A 507 22.11 12.92 11.96
N TYR A 508 22.57 13.86 12.78
CA TYR A 508 21.74 14.85 13.47
C TYR A 508 20.96 15.76 12.52
N ARG A 509 21.55 16.21 11.40
CA ARG A 509 20.85 17.09 10.45
C ARG A 509 19.59 16.46 9.87
N THR A 510 19.70 15.22 9.40
CA THR A 510 18.56 14.50 8.81
C THR A 510 17.51 14.14 9.87
N ALA A 511 17.94 13.77 11.08
CA ALA A 511 17.04 13.52 12.19
C ALA A 511 16.25 14.78 12.57
N PHE A 512 16.93 15.93 12.68
CA PHE A 512 16.34 17.23 12.97
C PHE A 512 15.27 17.62 11.94
N ASP A 513 15.58 17.47 10.65
CA ASP A 513 14.63 17.78 9.58
C ASP A 513 13.37 16.92 9.64
N ILE A 514 13.50 15.64 9.96
CA ILE A 514 12.34 14.74 10.12
C ILE A 514 11.52 15.14 11.33
N LEU A 515 12.15 15.37 12.49
CA LEU A 515 11.47 15.79 13.72
C LEU A 515 10.65 17.06 13.49
N ARG A 516 11.26 18.08 12.87
CA ARG A 516 10.60 19.36 12.56
C ARG A 516 9.44 19.19 11.56
N LYS A 517 9.66 18.47 10.45
CA LYS A 517 8.63 18.24 9.43
C LYS A 517 7.43 17.46 9.97
N GLN A 518 7.68 16.44 10.80
CA GLN A 518 6.65 15.58 11.37
C GLN A 518 6.10 16.10 12.70
N ARG A 519 6.58 17.25 13.19
CA ARG A 519 6.20 17.88 14.47
C ARG A 519 6.32 16.91 15.65
N ILE A 520 7.45 16.21 15.71
CA ILE A 520 7.86 15.36 16.83
C ILE A 520 8.71 16.22 17.77
N ASN A 521 8.60 15.99 19.08
CA ASN A 521 9.28 16.80 20.08
C ASN A 521 10.81 16.70 19.94
N LEU A 522 11.47 17.85 19.77
CA LEU A 522 12.91 17.97 19.55
C LEU A 522 13.76 17.50 20.74
N ASN A 523 13.18 17.40 21.95
CA ASN A 523 13.84 16.80 23.10
C ASN A 523 14.34 15.37 22.81
N LEU A 524 13.73 14.67 21.85
CA LEU A 524 14.16 13.34 21.44
C LEU A 524 15.61 13.28 20.93
N LEU A 525 16.15 14.37 20.38
CA LEU A 525 17.55 14.47 19.93
C LEU A 525 18.53 14.19 21.07
N VAL A 526 18.15 14.60 22.28
CA VAL A 526 18.93 14.40 23.49
C VAL A 526 18.48 13.14 24.21
N ASP A 527 17.17 13.02 24.41
CA ASP A 527 16.60 11.98 25.26
C ASP A 527 16.87 10.59 24.72
N HIS A 528 17.07 10.42 23.41
CA HIS A 528 17.44 9.14 22.80
C HIS A 528 18.68 8.52 23.48
N ASN A 529 19.75 9.30 23.64
CA ASN A 529 20.92 8.95 24.43
C ASN A 529 21.64 10.24 24.90
N PRO A 530 21.40 10.70 26.14
CA PRO A 530 21.96 11.95 26.63
C PRO A 530 23.50 11.97 26.66
N ASP A 531 24.13 10.85 27.03
CA ASP A 531 25.59 10.76 27.15
C ASP A 531 26.27 10.86 25.79
N ASP A 532 25.74 10.13 24.79
CA ASP A 532 26.22 10.23 23.41
C ASP A 532 26.01 11.63 22.84
N PHE A 533 24.84 12.25 23.12
CA PHE A 533 24.55 13.60 22.66
C PHE A 533 25.55 14.61 23.23
N LEU A 534 25.82 14.56 24.53
CA LEU A 534 26.79 15.45 25.19
C LEU A 534 28.21 15.27 24.60
N ALA A 535 28.62 14.03 24.33
CA ALA A 535 29.90 13.73 23.67
C ALA A 535 29.95 14.27 22.23
N ASP A 536 28.82 14.28 21.53
CA ASP A 536 28.71 14.63 20.12
C ASP A 536 28.21 16.07 19.85
N ILE A 537 28.12 16.94 20.86
CA ILE A 537 27.61 18.33 20.71
C ILE A 537 28.29 19.09 19.57
N ASN A 538 29.61 18.94 19.42
CA ASN A 538 30.33 19.62 18.34
C ASN A 538 29.85 19.17 16.96
N ILE A 539 29.63 17.86 16.79
CA ILE A 539 29.09 17.26 15.55
C ILE A 539 27.68 17.77 15.29
N PHE A 540 26.83 17.83 16.33
CA PHE A 540 25.47 18.37 16.24
C PHE A 540 25.47 19.82 15.73
N ILE A 541 26.29 20.68 16.33
CA ILE A 541 26.41 22.10 15.93
C ILE A 541 26.94 22.22 14.50
N ASP A 542 27.94 21.43 14.11
CA ASP A 542 28.50 21.49 12.74
C ASP A 542 27.51 21.02 11.68
N GLN A 543 26.66 20.04 12.01
CA GLN A 543 25.64 19.55 11.10
C GLN A 543 24.44 20.49 10.94
N ILE A 544 24.08 21.24 11.98
CA ILE A 544 22.97 22.20 11.97
C ILE A 544 23.51 23.62 11.79
N ASP A 545 23.76 23.99 10.53
CA ASP A 545 24.29 25.33 10.19
C ASP A 545 23.25 26.45 10.34
N ASN A 546 21.94 26.12 10.32
CA ASN A 546 20.90 27.13 10.46
C ASN A 546 20.71 27.55 11.94
N ILE A 547 21.11 28.79 12.24
CA ILE A 547 21.03 29.40 13.58
C ILE A 547 19.60 29.40 14.13
N GLN A 548 18.60 29.64 13.28
CA GLN A 548 17.20 29.63 13.70
C GLN A 548 16.75 28.24 14.17
N TRP A 549 17.33 27.17 13.59
CA TRP A 549 17.03 25.80 14.00
C TRP A 549 17.69 25.45 15.33
N LEU A 550 18.89 25.95 15.59
CA LEU A 550 19.53 25.85 16.90
C LEU A 550 18.71 26.60 17.97
N ASN A 551 18.26 27.82 17.67
CA ASN A 551 17.39 28.58 18.58
C ASN A 551 16.07 27.85 18.85
N LEU A 552 15.45 27.27 17.81
CA LEU A 552 14.24 26.47 17.96
C LEU A 552 14.48 25.29 18.91
N PHE A 553 15.56 24.52 18.69
CA PHE A 553 15.95 23.41 19.55
C PHE A 553 16.12 23.84 21.01
N LEU A 554 16.89 24.90 21.25
CA LEU A 554 17.17 25.41 22.59
C LEU A 554 15.89 25.91 23.26
N SER A 555 15.02 26.61 22.52
CA SER A 555 13.75 27.12 23.02
C SER A 555 12.74 26.01 23.38
N ASP A 556 12.75 24.89 22.65
CA ASP A 556 11.85 23.75 22.88
C ASP A 556 12.36 22.77 23.95
N LEU A 557 13.60 22.95 24.43
CA LEU A 557 14.20 22.08 25.44
C LEU A 557 13.42 22.12 26.76
N GLN A 558 13.17 20.94 27.33
CA GLN A 558 12.41 20.75 28.57
C GLN A 558 13.14 19.77 29.49
N ASN A 559 13.07 19.98 30.80
CA ASN A 559 13.49 19.02 31.84
C ASN A 559 12.50 17.85 31.95
N LYS A 560 12.30 17.15 30.83
CA LYS A 560 11.46 15.95 30.72
C LYS A 560 12.17 14.98 29.78
N ASP A 561 12.02 13.70 30.08
CA ASP A 561 12.43 12.62 29.18
C ASP A 561 11.23 12.18 28.33
N VAL A 562 11.26 12.52 27.04
CA VAL A 562 10.19 12.15 26.10
C VAL A 562 10.16 10.66 25.78
N THR A 563 11.28 9.93 25.99
CA THR A 563 11.37 8.49 25.78
C THR A 563 10.66 7.69 26.87
N GLN A 564 10.50 8.25 28.07
CA GLN A 564 9.75 7.62 29.16
C GLN A 564 8.27 8.02 29.20
N THR A 565 7.90 9.10 28.51
CA THR A 565 6.55 9.66 28.53
C THR A 565 5.82 9.43 27.20
N MET A 566 5.95 10.38 26.26
CA MET A 566 5.18 10.38 25.01
C MET A 566 5.59 9.27 24.03
N TYR A 567 6.84 8.83 24.08
CA TYR A 567 7.40 7.86 23.12
C TYR A 567 7.78 6.53 23.78
N SER A 568 7.31 6.28 25.00
CA SER A 568 7.62 5.07 25.79
C SER A 568 7.40 3.76 25.05
N SER A 569 6.35 3.69 24.23
CA SER A 569 6.01 2.52 23.43
C SER A 569 7.12 2.07 22.46
N ASN A 570 7.98 3.00 22.02
CA ASN A 570 9.12 2.70 21.14
C ASN A 570 10.43 2.45 21.92
N TYR A 571 10.45 2.72 23.22
CA TYR A 571 11.63 2.68 24.09
C TYR A 571 11.47 1.70 25.27
N GLU A 572 10.51 0.78 25.24
CA GLU A 572 10.23 -0.17 26.35
C GLU A 572 11.44 -1.02 26.76
N GLU A 573 12.34 -1.33 25.82
CA GLU A 573 13.56 -2.11 26.09
C GLU A 573 14.63 -1.30 26.84
N ARG A 574 14.48 0.02 26.87
CA ARG A 574 15.36 0.90 27.62
C ARG A 574 14.96 0.81 29.09
N LYS A 575 15.69 -0.04 29.82
CA LYS A 575 15.64 -0.03 31.29
C LYS A 575 15.95 1.40 31.74
N PRO A 576 15.17 1.97 32.69
CA PRO A 576 15.57 3.22 33.30
C PRO A 576 16.99 3.02 33.84
N THR A 577 17.93 3.85 33.38
CA THR A 577 19.29 3.84 33.91
C THR A 577 19.14 3.98 35.44
N PRO A 578 19.61 3.02 36.24
CA PRO A 578 19.60 3.20 37.68
C PRO A 578 20.42 4.46 37.95
N THR A 579 19.78 5.48 38.51
CA THR A 579 20.41 6.72 38.93
C THR A 579 21.49 6.38 39.96
N ASN A 580 22.72 6.17 39.50
CA ASN A 580 23.88 6.31 40.37
C ASN A 580 23.93 7.78 40.83
N PRO A 581 24.28 8.05 42.09
CA PRO A 581 24.48 9.42 42.55
C PRO A 581 25.72 10.00 41.86
N GLY A 582 25.51 10.67 40.72
CA GLY A 582 26.56 11.28 39.90
C GLY A 582 26.27 11.37 38.39
N GLU A 583 25.30 10.60 37.87
CA GLU A 583 24.99 10.55 36.43
C GLU A 583 23.68 11.31 36.09
N TYR A 584 23.67 11.95 34.92
CA TYR A 584 22.60 12.75 34.29
C TYR A 584 21.25 12.86 35.05
N ASN A 585 20.97 14.05 35.59
CA ASN A 585 19.68 14.36 36.21
C ASN A 585 18.75 15.06 35.20
N VAL A 586 17.57 14.47 34.93
CA VAL A 586 16.54 15.04 34.04
C VAL A 586 16.10 16.44 34.50
N ASP A 587 16.09 16.72 35.80
CA ASP A 587 15.76 18.04 36.35
C ASP A 587 16.83 19.11 36.06
N ASN A 588 18.07 18.68 35.82
CA ASN A 588 19.20 19.56 35.49
C ASN A 588 19.57 19.50 34.00
N LYS A 589 18.77 18.81 33.19
CA LYS A 589 18.99 18.57 31.76
C LYS A 589 19.25 19.87 30.99
N ILE A 590 18.38 20.88 31.16
CA ILE A 590 18.50 22.17 30.47
C ILE A 590 19.86 22.80 30.77
N ASN A 591 20.26 22.86 32.05
CA ASN A 591 21.51 23.50 32.45
C ASN A 591 22.72 22.76 31.86
N SER A 592 22.79 21.43 32.01
CA SER A 592 23.92 20.63 31.50
C SER A 592 24.10 20.75 29.97
N ILE A 593 22.99 20.79 29.22
CA ILE A 593 23.04 20.92 27.76
C ILE A 593 23.39 22.35 27.35
N CYS A 594 22.75 23.36 27.97
CA CYS A 594 23.00 24.76 27.65
C CYS A 594 24.44 25.16 27.97
N ASP A 595 24.99 24.74 29.11
CA ASP A 595 26.39 24.99 29.47
C ASP A 595 27.35 24.37 28.45
N SER A 596 27.11 23.11 28.07
CA SER A 596 27.95 22.39 27.10
C SER A 596 27.86 23.01 25.69
N MET A 597 26.67 23.47 25.29
CA MET A 597 26.44 24.17 24.03
C MET A 597 27.10 25.56 24.02
N ILE A 598 27.02 26.32 25.12
CA ILE A 598 27.72 27.61 25.25
C ILE A 598 29.22 27.41 25.10
N ALA A 599 29.81 26.46 25.83
CA ALA A 599 31.23 26.16 25.73
C ALA A 599 31.65 25.81 24.29
N ALA A 600 30.82 25.04 23.57
CA ALA A 600 31.07 24.70 22.17
C ALA A 600 30.93 25.90 21.22
N PHE A 601 29.95 26.79 21.44
CA PHE A 601 29.79 28.01 20.64
C PHE A 601 30.94 29.00 20.87
N GLU A 602 31.36 29.20 22.11
CA GLU A 602 32.48 30.07 22.48
C GLU A 602 33.80 29.54 21.92
N ALA A 603 34.04 28.22 21.99
CA ALA A 603 35.22 27.59 21.42
C ALA A 603 35.33 27.79 19.88
N LYS A 604 34.19 27.84 19.18
CA LYS A 604 34.14 28.11 17.73
C LYS A 604 34.36 29.59 17.39
N ASN A 605 34.27 30.49 18.37
CA ASN A 605 34.53 31.93 18.28
C ASN A 605 33.93 32.60 17.03
N ASN A 606 32.66 32.31 16.75
CA ASN A 606 31.95 32.83 15.58
C ASN A 606 30.73 33.66 16.01
N ILE A 607 30.67 34.90 15.49
CA ILE A 607 29.61 35.88 15.75
C ILE A 607 28.20 35.33 15.50
N LYS A 608 28.06 34.39 14.55
CA LYS A 608 26.77 33.80 14.18
C LYS A 608 26.07 33.06 15.32
N TYR A 609 26.81 32.64 16.36
CA TYR A 609 26.25 31.91 17.51
C TYR A 609 25.80 32.82 18.66
N LEU A 610 25.85 34.16 18.51
CA LEU A 610 25.41 35.08 19.56
C LEU A 610 23.97 34.81 20.03
N LEU A 611 23.02 34.68 19.09
CA LEU A 611 21.61 34.47 19.44
C LEU A 611 21.37 33.11 20.14
N PRO A 612 21.98 31.98 19.70
CA PRO A 612 21.97 30.73 20.47
C PRO A 612 22.53 30.85 21.89
N ILE A 613 23.65 31.57 22.08
CA ILE A 613 24.24 31.78 23.41
C ILE A 613 23.25 32.53 24.32
N ILE A 614 22.61 33.60 23.81
CA ILE A 614 21.58 34.33 24.53
C ILE A 614 20.42 33.39 24.91
N THR A 615 19.96 32.57 23.96
CA THR A 615 18.88 31.60 24.19
C THR A 615 19.23 30.60 25.29
N CYS A 616 20.46 30.08 25.31
CA CYS A 616 20.93 29.19 26.38
C CYS A 616 20.87 29.88 27.75
N HIS A 617 21.40 31.10 27.89
CA HIS A 617 21.39 31.82 29.17
C HIS A 617 19.96 32.13 29.66
N VAL A 618 19.07 32.53 28.76
CA VAL A 618 17.65 32.76 29.08
C VAL A 618 17.00 31.46 29.56
N LYS A 619 17.25 30.33 28.88
CA LYS A 619 16.65 29.04 29.24
C LYS A 619 17.15 28.47 30.57
N MET A 620 18.37 28.81 30.97
CA MET A 620 18.90 28.50 32.30
C MET A 620 18.40 29.45 33.40
N GLY A 621 17.63 30.50 33.06
CA GLY A 621 17.19 31.53 34.01
C GLY A 621 18.23 32.62 34.29
N ASN A 622 19.37 32.62 33.59
CA ASN A 622 20.48 33.56 33.79
C ASN A 622 20.33 34.80 32.88
N MET A 623 19.24 35.55 33.04
CA MET A 623 18.92 36.74 32.22
C MET A 623 19.96 37.86 32.33
N GLU A 624 20.54 38.04 33.52
CA GLU A 624 21.61 39.01 33.77
C GLU A 624 22.80 38.80 32.82
N ARG A 625 23.19 37.53 32.63
CA ARG A 625 24.34 37.18 31.80
C ARG A 625 24.05 37.42 30.32
N ALA A 626 22.83 37.10 29.88
CA ALA A 626 22.39 37.39 28.51
C ALA A 626 22.45 38.90 28.21
N LEU A 627 21.93 39.74 29.10
CA LEU A 627 21.97 41.21 28.97
C LEU A 627 23.40 41.76 28.97
N GLN A 628 24.26 41.26 29.86
CA GLN A 628 25.68 41.66 29.90
C GLN A 628 26.40 41.35 28.58
N ILE A 629 26.15 40.19 27.97
CA ILE A 629 26.77 39.81 26.69
C ILE A 629 26.34 40.78 25.58
N ILE A 630 25.06 41.14 25.52
CA ILE A 630 24.54 42.11 24.54
C ILE A 630 25.16 43.49 24.79
N TRP A 631 25.24 43.92 26.06
CA TRP A 631 25.80 45.22 26.43
C TRP A 631 27.28 45.34 26.11
N LEU A 632 28.08 44.31 26.44
CA LEU A 632 29.49 44.23 26.09
C LEU A 632 29.72 44.31 24.58
N ARG A 633 28.79 43.79 23.78
CA ARG A 633 28.83 43.92 22.33
C ARG A 633 28.51 45.33 21.87
N LYS A 634 27.46 45.96 22.41
CA LYS A 634 27.11 47.36 22.11
C LYS A 634 28.26 48.32 22.42
N GLN A 635 29.00 48.09 23.50
CA GLN A 635 30.20 48.88 23.83
C GLN A 635 31.35 48.69 22.83
N LYS A 636 31.43 47.53 22.17
CA LYS A 636 32.43 47.23 21.13
C LYS A 636 32.01 47.66 19.72
N GLU A 637 30.71 47.86 19.49
CA GLU A 637 30.17 48.44 18.26
C GLU A 637 30.49 49.95 18.24
N ASN A 638 31.55 50.33 17.53
CA ASN A 638 31.96 51.74 17.40
C ASN A 638 30.89 52.57 16.66
N PRO A 639 30.56 53.81 17.09
CA PRO A 639 29.54 54.65 16.45
C PRO A 639 29.85 55.17 15.04
N ILE A 640 30.97 54.80 14.39
CA ILE A 640 31.55 55.57 13.26
C ILE A 640 31.49 54.84 11.90
N SER A 641 31.09 53.58 11.81
CA SER A 641 31.02 52.85 10.52
C SER A 641 29.62 52.83 9.91
N SER A 642 28.93 53.97 9.88
CA SER A 642 27.67 54.15 9.14
C SER A 642 27.93 54.98 7.87
N ASN A 643 28.76 54.49 6.96
CA ASN A 643 28.80 55.01 5.59
C ASN A 643 29.18 53.89 4.62
N GLY A 644 28.15 53.34 3.97
CA GLY A 644 28.21 52.87 2.59
C GLY A 644 28.86 51.52 2.32
N THR A 645 28.03 50.64 1.74
CA THR A 645 28.38 49.57 0.78
C THR A 645 29.21 48.40 1.30
N ASP A 646 28.54 47.33 1.74
CA ASP A 646 28.56 46.03 1.05
C ASP A 646 27.62 45.02 1.73
N ALA A 647 26.62 44.54 0.96
CA ALA A 647 25.54 43.67 1.42
C ALA A 647 25.96 42.18 1.51
N GLN A 648 27.13 41.86 2.06
CA GLN A 648 27.65 40.48 2.13
C GLN A 648 28.35 40.15 3.45
N SER A 649 27.64 40.29 4.57
CA SER A 649 27.60 39.33 5.69
C SER A 649 26.70 39.90 6.77
N ALA A 650 25.58 39.23 7.04
CA ALA A 650 24.61 39.66 8.05
C ALA A 650 25.20 39.44 9.46
N GLU A 651 26.02 40.37 9.93
CA GLU A 651 26.40 40.41 11.33
C GLU A 651 25.18 40.84 12.16
N VAL A 652 24.85 40.05 13.19
CA VAL A 652 23.75 40.34 14.12
C VAL A 652 24.17 41.55 14.98
N SER A 653 23.48 42.68 14.85
CA SER A 653 23.73 43.88 15.66
C SER A 653 23.31 43.70 17.12
N SER A 654 23.85 44.51 18.03
CA SER A 654 23.39 44.52 19.44
C SER A 654 21.90 44.86 19.57
N ASP A 655 21.38 45.76 18.73
CA ASP A 655 19.94 46.10 18.65
C ASP A 655 19.09 44.89 18.24
N ASP A 656 19.54 44.11 17.27
CA ASP A 656 18.82 42.91 16.81
C ASP A 656 18.84 41.79 17.86
N ALA A 657 19.94 41.67 18.61
CA ALA A 657 20.03 40.75 19.73
C ALA A 657 19.11 41.14 20.90
N LEU A 658 18.99 42.44 21.21
CA LEU A 658 18.04 42.93 22.22
C LEU A 658 16.59 42.71 21.78
N LYS A 659 16.25 43.03 20.52
CA LYS A 659 14.93 42.73 19.95
C LYS A 659 14.62 41.25 20.04
N TYR A 660 15.60 40.38 19.74
CA TYR A 660 15.44 38.93 19.87
C TYR A 660 15.16 38.51 21.31
N LEU A 661 15.91 39.05 22.29
CA LEU A 661 15.70 38.77 23.71
C LEU A 661 14.30 39.17 24.20
N LEU A 662 13.79 40.32 23.72
CA LEU A 662 12.43 40.79 24.02
C LEU A 662 11.32 39.87 23.50
N TYR A 663 11.61 39.00 22.51
CA TYR A 663 10.65 37.97 22.08
C TYR A 663 10.63 36.74 23.01
N LEU A 664 11.69 36.52 23.79
CA LEU A 664 11.83 35.35 24.66
C LEU A 664 11.38 35.60 26.11
N VAL A 665 11.41 36.86 26.57
CA VAL A 665 11.24 37.24 27.98
C VAL A 665 10.29 38.43 28.09
N ASP A 666 9.54 38.52 29.18
CA ASP A 666 8.68 39.68 29.46
C ASP A 666 9.50 40.96 29.61
N VAL A 667 9.02 42.05 29.01
CA VAL A 667 9.72 43.34 28.97
C VAL A 667 9.92 43.92 30.36
N ASN A 668 8.95 43.75 31.28
CA ASN A 668 9.04 44.31 32.62
C ASN A 668 10.05 43.54 33.47
N GLU A 669 10.10 42.21 33.34
CA GLU A 669 11.13 41.40 33.99
C GLU A 669 12.52 41.77 33.50
N LEU A 670 12.69 41.93 32.19
CA LEU A 670 13.97 42.31 31.60
C LEU A 670 14.42 43.70 32.09
N TYR A 671 13.51 44.66 32.19
CA TYR A 671 13.79 46.00 32.70
C TYR A 671 14.24 45.99 34.17
N ASN A 672 13.58 45.19 35.01
CA ASN A 672 13.97 45.03 36.43
C ASN A 672 15.36 44.40 36.55
N VAL A 673 15.68 43.40 35.73
CA VAL A 673 17.01 42.79 35.68
C VAL A 673 18.06 43.81 35.22
N ALA A 674 17.76 44.63 34.22
CA ALA A 674 18.66 45.69 33.75
C ALA A 674 18.94 46.74 34.84
N LEU A 675 17.91 47.16 35.60
CA LEU A 675 18.07 48.05 36.76
C LEU A 675 18.98 47.43 37.83
N GLY A 676 18.85 46.12 38.06
CA GLY A 676 19.67 45.37 39.02
C GLY A 676 21.17 45.30 38.68
N LEU A 677 21.53 45.55 37.41
CA LEU A 677 22.93 45.58 36.94
C LEU A 677 23.63 46.94 37.19
N TYR A 678 22.91 47.95 37.69
CA TYR A 678 23.42 49.30 38.01
C TYR A 678 24.09 50.05 36.84
N ASP A 679 23.83 49.66 35.59
CA ASP A 679 24.30 50.37 34.40
C ASP A 679 23.15 51.12 33.73
N PHE A 680 23.05 52.43 33.99
CA PHE A 680 22.00 53.28 33.42
C PHE A 680 22.04 53.34 31.88
N GLY A 681 23.20 53.10 31.26
CA GLY A 681 23.31 53.05 29.80
C GLY A 681 22.60 51.84 29.21
N LEU A 682 22.63 50.71 29.91
CA LEU A 682 21.91 49.48 29.55
C LEU A 682 20.40 49.61 29.80
N VAL A 683 19.98 50.33 30.83
CA VAL A 683 18.55 50.56 31.14
C VAL A 683 17.88 51.48 30.11
N LEU A 684 18.65 52.43 29.56
CA LEU A 684 18.20 53.34 28.51
C LEU A 684 18.26 52.71 27.11
N PHE A 685 19.07 51.66 26.94
CA PHE A 685 19.16 50.88 25.73
C PHE A 685 17.95 49.97 25.60
#